data_AF-A0A373TJU8-F1
#
_entry.id   AF-A0A373TJU8-F1
#
_cell.length_a   1.000
_cell.length_b   1.000
_cell.length_c   1.000
_cell.angle_alpha   90.00
_cell.angle_beta   90.00
_cell.angle_gamma   90.00
#
_symmetry.space_group_name_H-M   'P 1'
#
loop_
_entity.id
_entity.type
_entity.pdbx_description
1 polymer ?
#
loop_
_entity_poly.entity_id
_entity_poly.type
_entity_poly.pdbx_seq_one_letter_code
_entity_poly.pdbx_strand_id
1 'polypeptide(L)'
;MYCDNCGCELGPDMKVCPVCGKKVEDMAADNGNSVGMEDVASQVADVSKNEDIGKELPDISKEANAAVVDTDEMEEEGTTVLKAVDLDKKVEENEDEEGTTVLSADMLKNQGMPMPGPNGRPMPGPNGRPMPGPNGMVPPFQPRPMQGQPGAAPQNGIPPFQPRPIPGQPGAMGGMPVNEKDEKKKDKKSKKEKAPKQPKAPKASKEPKAPKQPKEKKGKGGKVALIIILIVVVLALGGGAAYVVPKYLNYNKAEEAYKDGRIDDAVELYKKAGWMKDAETKVNGGVYYEYAASLAEEGNYIDAAASYEKVIALETVADEYKDAADKAKECYFNQAEKLYGEKKYTEAAEYYTKAGDYTGAAEKVKECSYMNGETLAEQKKYDEAVKAYETAGDYKDAADKIKECYYNNASDKMEAKEYAAAKELFLKSEYSDYSDKANECLIKQAETYLADKKFEDAIKTYGEVDSKYKDCTKKIDSAYTKWGSSLYKSKDYKGAVEKYEQVTKKDVTDKINKAKAAYVKDHKDRSDETTMSYLCDLRYADYGSAEDDYTKLIGWTVESFVNDKLDDYKNKKTSADSSKTIYVHTMYLNENDASMSLKGYVIYSDGTKSNDITFGEVKNRYTTWMSIDPSSAIKGDATLYVYDDTDKLVEKFTFTIK
;
A
#
# COMPACT_ATOMS: atom_id res chain seq x y z
N MET A 1 27.48 -0.90 -30.51
CA MET A 1 28.29 -0.48 -29.34
C MET A 1 27.43 -0.64 -28.10
N TYR A 2 27.99 -0.91 -26.92
CA TYR A 2 27.18 -1.01 -25.68
C TYR A 2 27.43 0.21 -24.80
N CYS A 3 26.39 0.71 -24.12
CA CYS A 3 26.57 1.79 -23.16
C CYS A 3 27.35 1.28 -21.94
N ASP A 4 28.50 1.88 -21.66
CA ASP A 4 29.38 1.56 -20.54
C ASP A 4 28.76 1.78 -19.14
N ASN A 5 27.67 2.54 -19.06
CA ASN A 5 26.98 2.84 -17.80
C ASN A 5 25.78 1.92 -17.51
N CYS A 6 25.06 1.47 -18.54
CA CYS A 6 23.81 0.71 -18.34
C CYS A 6 23.66 -0.53 -19.23
N GLY A 7 24.69 -0.88 -20.01
CA GLY A 7 24.77 -2.13 -20.76
C GLY A 7 23.83 -2.27 -21.96
N CYS A 8 23.05 -1.25 -22.31
CA CYS A 8 22.13 -1.33 -23.45
C CYS A 8 22.86 -1.20 -24.79
N GLU A 9 22.35 -1.89 -25.80
CA GLU A 9 22.88 -1.85 -27.17
C GLU A 9 22.56 -0.50 -27.84
N LEU A 10 23.58 0.17 -28.35
CA LEU A 10 23.51 1.45 -29.05
C LEU A 10 23.68 1.23 -30.55
N GLY A 11 22.70 1.71 -31.32
CA GLY A 11 22.73 1.74 -32.78
C GLY A 11 23.80 2.71 -33.32
N PRO A 12 24.25 2.52 -34.57
CA PRO A 12 25.43 3.21 -35.13
C PRO A 12 25.31 4.75 -35.23
N ASP A 13 24.09 5.30 -35.24
CA ASP A 13 23.85 6.74 -35.37
C ASP A 13 23.40 7.45 -34.08
N MET A 14 23.43 6.76 -32.93
CA MET A 14 22.97 7.33 -31.65
C MET A 14 24.04 8.19 -31.00
N LYS A 15 23.69 9.44 -30.66
CA LYS A 15 24.57 10.39 -29.94
C LYS A 15 24.41 10.36 -28.42
N VAL A 16 23.29 9.80 -27.93
CA VAL A 16 22.94 9.74 -26.50
C VAL A 16 22.30 8.39 -26.20
N CYS A 17 22.67 7.78 -25.09
CA CYS A 17 22.05 6.55 -24.59
C CYS A 17 20.59 6.82 -24.21
N PRO A 18 19.61 6.10 -24.77
CA PRO A 18 18.18 6.32 -24.47
C PRO A 18 17.77 5.83 -23.08
N VAL A 19 18.62 5.04 -22.42
CA VAL A 19 18.33 4.45 -21.10
C VAL A 19 18.87 5.31 -19.96
N CYS A 20 20.13 5.75 -20.06
CA CYS A 20 20.79 6.50 -18.97
C CYS A 20 21.13 7.96 -19.33
N GLY A 21 20.87 8.41 -20.56
CA GLY A 21 21.10 9.80 -20.99
C GLY A 21 22.57 10.19 -21.20
N LYS A 22 23.52 9.26 -21.08
CA LYS A 22 24.96 9.51 -21.29
C LYS A 22 25.26 9.73 -22.78
N LYS A 23 26.05 10.77 -23.11
CA LYS A 23 26.47 11.03 -24.50
C LYS A 23 27.53 10.02 -24.94
N VAL A 24 27.47 9.61 -26.20
CA VAL A 24 28.40 8.63 -26.79
C VAL A 24 29.82 9.19 -26.89
N GLU A 25 29.96 10.50 -27.02
CA GLU A 25 31.23 11.23 -26.99
C GLU A 25 31.97 11.12 -25.64
N ASP A 26 31.24 10.80 -24.56
CA ASP A 26 31.77 10.62 -23.21
C ASP A 26 32.05 9.12 -22.88
N MET A 27 31.99 8.24 -23.89
CA MET A 27 32.28 6.80 -23.79
C MET A 27 33.69 6.56 -24.36
N ALA A 28 34.60 5.96 -23.59
CA ALA A 28 36.02 5.87 -23.95
C ALA A 28 36.27 5.11 -25.27
N ALA A 29 37.02 5.74 -26.16
CA ALA A 29 37.47 5.16 -27.43
C ALA A 29 38.71 4.30 -27.20
N ASP A 30 38.61 3.00 -27.43
CA ASP A 30 39.79 2.21 -27.80
C ASP A 30 39.42 1.14 -28.83
N ASN A 31 39.81 1.41 -30.07
CA ASN A 31 40.22 0.46 -31.10
C ASN A 31 40.26 1.17 -32.45
N GLY A 32 41.47 1.55 -32.85
CA GLY A 32 41.74 2.09 -34.17
C GLY A 32 43.19 1.89 -34.56
N ASN A 33 43.56 0.67 -34.98
CA ASN A 33 44.45 0.55 -36.13
C ASN A 33 44.32 -0.80 -36.83
N SER A 34 43.65 -0.78 -37.98
CA SER A 34 43.78 -1.79 -39.03
C SER A 34 44.85 -1.34 -40.01
N VAL A 35 45.92 -2.12 -40.22
CA VAL A 35 46.72 -2.07 -41.45
C VAL A 35 47.05 -3.50 -41.86
N GLY A 36 46.75 -3.80 -43.13
CA GLY A 36 46.79 -5.14 -43.73
C GLY A 36 48.18 -5.64 -44.11
N MET A 37 48.22 -6.95 -44.38
CA MET A 37 49.33 -7.69 -44.98
C MET A 37 49.50 -7.32 -46.45
N GLU A 38 50.76 -7.11 -46.90
CA GLU A 38 51.37 -7.78 -48.06
C GLU A 38 52.88 -7.43 -48.19
N ASP A 39 53.69 -8.50 -48.29
CA ASP A 39 55.01 -8.74 -48.92
C ASP A 39 56.21 -7.76 -48.79
N VAL A 40 57.38 -8.31 -48.36
CA VAL A 40 58.53 -8.69 -49.23
C VAL A 40 59.73 -9.19 -48.40
N ALA A 41 60.14 -10.42 -48.73
CA ALA A 41 61.43 -11.11 -48.72
C ALA A 41 62.72 -10.57 -48.04
N SER A 42 63.51 -11.58 -47.61
CA SER A 42 64.98 -11.70 -47.62
C SER A 42 65.78 -10.99 -46.52
N GLN A 43 66.39 -11.73 -45.58
CA GLN A 43 67.69 -12.42 -45.69
C GLN A 43 68.32 -12.72 -44.31
N VAL A 44 68.74 -13.98 -44.10
CA VAL A 44 69.91 -14.57 -43.35
C VAL A 44 70.44 -13.86 -42.08
N ALA A 45 70.90 -14.51 -40.99
CA ALA A 45 71.33 -15.86 -40.57
C ALA A 45 71.21 -15.88 -39.01
N ASP A 46 71.31 -16.94 -38.20
CA ASP A 46 72.03 -18.21 -38.24
C ASP A 46 71.45 -19.12 -37.11
N VAL A 47 71.13 -20.38 -37.45
CA VAL A 47 71.53 -21.67 -36.80
C VAL A 47 71.59 -21.67 -35.25
N SER A 48 70.92 -22.53 -34.46
CA SER A 48 70.82 -24.01 -34.53
C SER A 48 69.93 -24.57 -33.38
N LYS A 49 69.13 -25.61 -33.69
CA LYS A 49 69.00 -26.93 -33.02
C LYS A 49 69.16 -27.09 -31.49
N ASN A 50 68.15 -27.71 -30.83
CA ASN A 50 68.12 -29.10 -30.28
C ASN A 50 67.07 -29.20 -29.14
N GLU A 51 66.08 -30.08 -29.24
CA GLU A 51 66.00 -31.48 -28.74
C GLU A 51 65.64 -31.62 -27.24
N ASP A 52 64.59 -32.42 -27.02
CA ASP A 52 64.17 -33.20 -25.84
C ASP A 52 64.91 -33.00 -24.51
N ILE A 53 64.15 -32.69 -23.45
CA ILE A 53 64.39 -33.23 -22.10
C ILE A 53 63.06 -33.45 -21.37
N GLY A 54 62.58 -34.69 -21.38
CA GLY A 54 61.79 -35.22 -20.27
C GLY A 54 62.68 -35.44 -19.05
N LYS A 55 62.19 -35.12 -17.86
CA LYS A 55 62.82 -35.50 -16.59
C LYS A 55 61.79 -36.07 -15.64
N GLU A 56 61.96 -37.36 -15.36
CA GLU A 56 61.32 -38.10 -14.28
C GLU A 56 61.62 -37.44 -12.92
N LEU A 57 60.60 -37.32 -12.07
CA LEU A 57 60.69 -36.94 -10.68
C LEU A 57 60.93 -38.17 -9.78
N PRO A 58 61.75 -38.08 -8.72
CA PRO A 58 61.98 -39.19 -7.79
C PRO A 58 60.90 -39.29 -6.70
N ASP A 59 60.63 -40.54 -6.31
CA ASP A 59 59.79 -40.96 -5.18
C ASP A 59 60.43 -40.63 -3.83
N ILE A 60 59.68 -40.02 -2.91
CA ILE A 60 59.93 -40.19 -1.46
C ILE A 60 58.65 -40.03 -0.62
N SER A 61 58.50 -41.00 0.27
CA SER A 61 57.46 -41.25 1.27
C SER A 61 57.54 -40.36 2.52
N LYS A 62 56.35 -40.16 3.14
CA LYS A 62 56.02 -40.04 4.59
C LYS A 62 56.85 -39.08 5.46
N GLU A 63 56.19 -38.11 6.10
CA GLU A 63 56.16 -37.99 7.57
C GLU A 63 55.15 -36.94 8.07
N ALA A 64 54.86 -37.05 9.37
CA ALA A 64 53.67 -36.66 10.12
C ALA A 64 53.59 -35.20 10.60
N ASN A 65 52.46 -34.95 11.30
CA ASN A 65 52.15 -33.92 12.33
C ASN A 65 51.17 -32.84 11.83
N ALA A 66 50.20 -32.36 12.59
CA ALA A 66 49.67 -32.69 13.91
C ALA A 66 48.33 -31.95 14.05
N ALA A 67 47.48 -32.42 14.96
CA ALA A 67 46.22 -31.79 15.32
C ALA A 67 46.37 -30.31 15.74
N VAL A 68 45.44 -29.48 15.29
CA VAL A 68 44.98 -28.30 16.02
C VAL A 68 43.46 -28.34 16.01
N VAL A 69 42.90 -28.69 17.16
CA VAL A 69 41.50 -28.45 17.51
C VAL A 69 41.48 -27.01 18.00
N ASP A 70 40.85 -26.12 17.24
CA ASP A 70 40.40 -24.84 17.79
C ASP A 70 38.88 -24.94 17.99
N THR A 71 38.53 -25.16 19.25
CA THR A 71 37.26 -24.82 19.85
C THR A 71 37.13 -23.31 19.88
N ASP A 72 36.05 -22.74 19.36
CA ASP A 72 35.49 -21.49 19.86
C ASP A 72 34.00 -21.38 19.46
N GLU A 73 33.24 -20.70 20.33
CA GLU A 73 31.84 -20.25 20.21
C GLU A 73 30.72 -21.09 20.89
N MET A 74 30.69 -21.04 22.22
CA MET A 74 29.50 -20.59 22.99
C MET A 74 29.81 -19.14 23.44
N GLU A 75 28.95 -18.13 23.54
CA GLU A 75 27.57 -17.93 24.05
C GLU A 75 26.95 -16.75 23.24
N GLU A 76 25.67 -16.37 23.23
CA GLU A 76 24.69 -16.13 24.31
C GLU A 76 23.27 -16.14 23.75
N GLU A 77 22.33 -16.80 24.42
CA GLU A 77 21.03 -16.18 24.77
C GLU A 77 20.68 -16.58 26.20
N GLY A 78 20.72 -15.60 27.10
CA GLY A 78 20.34 -15.77 28.50
C GLY A 78 18.82 -15.72 28.69
N THR A 79 18.29 -16.64 29.48
CA THR A 79 17.25 -16.36 30.49
C THR A 79 17.41 -17.31 31.68
N THR A 80 17.09 -16.78 32.85
CA THR A 80 17.64 -17.16 34.16
C THR A 80 16.81 -18.18 34.97
N VAL A 81 17.50 -19.24 35.40
CA VAL A 81 17.62 -19.85 36.76
C VAL A 81 16.41 -20.46 37.49
N LEU A 82 16.53 -21.77 37.85
CA LEU A 82 16.51 -22.43 39.20
C LEU A 82 16.04 -23.90 39.06
N LYS A 83 16.58 -24.98 39.65
CA LYS A 83 17.80 -25.29 40.42
C LYS A 83 17.87 -26.84 40.58
N ALA A 84 19.05 -27.42 40.36
CA ALA A 84 19.68 -28.66 40.90
C ALA A 84 18.89 -29.98 41.11
N VAL A 85 19.43 -31.11 40.61
CA VAL A 85 20.07 -32.22 41.39
C VAL A 85 21.00 -33.03 40.46
N ASP A 86 22.17 -33.41 40.98
CA ASP A 86 23.25 -34.24 40.41
C ASP A 86 22.83 -35.63 39.87
N LEU A 87 23.55 -36.13 38.85
CA LEU A 87 24.17 -37.47 38.85
C LEU A 87 25.00 -37.75 37.57
N ASP A 88 26.27 -38.11 37.79
CA ASP A 88 27.22 -38.64 36.81
C ASP A 88 26.69 -39.86 36.03
N LYS A 89 26.81 -39.83 34.69
CA LYS A 89 27.20 -41.01 33.90
C LYS A 89 27.58 -40.66 32.47
N LYS A 90 28.82 -40.99 32.10
CA LYS A 90 29.28 -41.16 30.71
C LYS A 90 28.46 -42.23 30.00
N VAL A 91 27.84 -41.87 28.87
CA VAL A 91 27.53 -42.78 27.75
C VAL A 91 27.65 -41.95 26.45
N GLU A 92 28.40 -42.48 25.49
CA GLU A 92 28.44 -42.00 24.10
C GLU A 92 27.07 -42.27 23.45
N GLU A 93 26.39 -41.24 22.96
CA GLU A 93 25.21 -41.40 22.10
C GLU A 93 25.29 -40.46 20.89
N ASN A 94 24.95 -41.05 19.74
CA ASN A 94 24.87 -40.46 18.42
C ASN A 94 23.80 -39.35 18.40
N GLU A 95 24.14 -38.19 17.84
CA GLU A 95 23.16 -37.14 17.54
C GLU A 95 22.46 -37.44 16.21
N ASP A 96 21.42 -38.26 16.28
CA ASP A 96 20.26 -38.17 15.41
C ASP A 96 19.07 -37.69 16.27
N GLU A 97 18.72 -36.40 16.22
CA GLU A 97 17.40 -35.90 16.64
C GLU A 97 16.97 -34.77 15.68
N GLU A 98 15.91 -34.95 14.89
CA GLU A 98 14.48 -34.84 15.23
C GLU A 98 13.94 -33.40 15.17
N GLY A 99 12.65 -33.30 14.80
CA GLY A 99 11.92 -32.03 14.76
C GLY A 99 10.67 -32.03 13.89
N THR A 100 9.89 -33.11 13.89
CA THR A 100 8.50 -33.08 13.40
C THR A 100 7.63 -32.33 14.39
N THR A 101 7.13 -31.15 14.00
CA THR A 101 5.99 -30.53 14.69
C THR A 101 4.69 -30.96 14.05
N VAL A 102 3.87 -31.62 14.87
CA VAL A 102 2.46 -31.92 14.62
C VAL A 102 1.67 -30.62 14.81
N LEU A 103 0.96 -30.16 13.78
CA LEU A 103 -0.16 -29.24 13.94
C LEU A 103 -1.41 -29.87 13.34
N SER A 104 -2.44 -29.86 14.17
CA SER A 104 -3.69 -30.61 14.06
C SER A 104 -4.46 -30.34 12.78
N ALA A 105 -5.01 -31.42 12.23
CA ALA A 105 -6.08 -31.41 11.26
C ALA A 105 -7.39 -30.99 11.94
N ASP A 106 -7.91 -29.83 11.57
CA ASP A 106 -9.35 -29.63 11.40
C ASP A 106 -9.58 -28.47 10.44
N MET A 107 -10.51 -28.65 9.51
CA MET A 107 -10.87 -27.79 8.35
C MET A 107 -10.24 -28.18 7.00
N LEU A 108 -10.50 -29.40 6.52
CA LEU A 108 -10.62 -29.62 5.08
C LEU A 108 -11.78 -30.59 4.78
N LYS A 109 -12.98 -30.02 4.58
CA LYS A 109 -14.06 -30.68 3.85
C LYS A 109 -14.40 -29.81 2.65
N ASN A 110 -14.50 -30.50 1.52
CA ASN A 110 -15.15 -30.20 0.25
C ASN A 110 -14.31 -29.74 -0.96
N GLN A 111 -14.40 -30.62 -1.98
CA GLN A 111 -14.41 -30.40 -3.43
C GLN A 111 -13.05 -30.03 -4.04
N GLY A 112 -12.32 -30.91 -4.74
CA GLY A 112 -12.75 -31.95 -5.68
C GLY A 112 -12.87 -31.35 -7.08
N MET A 113 -11.83 -31.51 -7.93
CA MET A 113 -11.83 -31.58 -9.40
C MET A 113 -10.38 -31.71 -9.94
N PRO A 114 -10.16 -32.29 -11.14
CA PRO A 114 -8.97 -33.08 -11.46
C PRO A 114 -7.83 -32.31 -12.13
N MET A 115 -6.60 -32.80 -11.91
CA MET A 115 -5.38 -32.45 -12.64
C MET A 115 -5.36 -33.08 -14.06
N PRO A 116 -4.93 -32.36 -15.11
CA PRO A 116 -4.36 -32.98 -16.31
C PRO A 116 -2.84 -33.10 -16.18
N GLY A 117 -2.31 -34.26 -16.57
CA GLY A 117 -0.88 -34.58 -16.65
C GLY A 117 -0.14 -33.94 -17.83
N PRO A 118 1.17 -34.25 -17.96
CA PRO A 118 2.17 -33.38 -18.59
C PRO A 118 2.45 -33.76 -20.05
N ASN A 119 2.64 -32.75 -20.92
CA ASN A 119 3.57 -32.79 -22.06
C ASN A 119 3.55 -31.49 -22.87
N GLY A 120 4.73 -31.01 -23.25
CA GLY A 120 4.90 -30.14 -24.42
C GLY A 120 5.75 -28.89 -24.21
N ARG A 121 7.09 -29.04 -24.16
CA ARG A 121 8.02 -27.96 -24.52
C ARG A 121 7.94 -27.68 -26.03
N PRO A 122 8.07 -26.42 -26.50
CA PRO A 122 8.55 -26.16 -27.86
C PRO A 122 9.96 -25.57 -27.88
N MET A 123 10.82 -26.11 -28.77
CA MET A 123 12.10 -25.53 -29.19
C MET A 123 11.88 -24.39 -30.24
N PRO A 124 12.85 -23.46 -30.41
CA PRO A 124 12.68 -22.24 -31.21
C PRO A 124 12.96 -22.45 -32.71
N GLY A 125 12.24 -21.69 -33.56
CA GLY A 125 12.44 -21.64 -35.01
C GLY A 125 13.29 -20.44 -35.48
N PRO A 126 13.91 -20.52 -36.67
CA PRO A 126 14.83 -19.52 -37.19
C PRO A 126 14.07 -18.39 -37.91
N ASN A 127 13.80 -17.29 -37.21
CA ASN A 127 13.63 -15.91 -37.76
C ASN A 127 13.01 -14.91 -36.75
N GLY A 128 13.47 -14.94 -35.49
CA GLY A 128 13.45 -13.84 -34.51
C GLY A 128 12.43 -12.69 -34.64
N ARG A 129 11.12 -12.95 -34.53
CA ARG A 129 10.11 -11.91 -34.26
C ARG A 129 8.99 -12.41 -33.33
N PRO A 130 8.62 -11.66 -32.27
CA PRO A 130 7.53 -12.04 -31.36
C PRO A 130 6.15 -11.61 -31.89
N MET A 131 5.13 -12.46 -31.67
CA MET A 131 3.70 -12.09 -31.83
C MET A 131 3.05 -11.79 -30.47
N PRO A 132 2.06 -10.85 -30.40
CA PRO A 132 1.41 -10.45 -29.15
C PRO A 132 0.29 -11.42 -28.74
N GLY A 133 0.17 -11.66 -27.43
CA GLY A 133 -0.91 -12.45 -26.82
C GLY A 133 -2.28 -11.74 -26.81
N PRO A 134 -3.37 -12.48 -26.58
CA PRO A 134 -4.73 -11.96 -26.68
C PRO A 134 -5.19 -11.36 -25.35
N ASN A 135 -5.17 -10.03 -25.25
CA ASN A 135 -6.21 -9.19 -24.63
C ASN A 135 -5.65 -7.80 -24.30
N GLY A 136 -6.03 -6.82 -25.13
CA GLY A 136 -5.82 -5.40 -24.86
C GLY A 136 -6.43 -4.56 -25.99
N MET A 137 -7.56 -3.90 -25.73
CA MET A 137 -8.09 -2.85 -26.60
C MET A 137 -8.38 -1.57 -25.78
N VAL A 138 -7.45 -0.61 -25.95
CA VAL A 138 -7.53 0.86 -26.21
C VAL A 138 -8.57 1.79 -25.51
N PRO A 139 -8.15 2.99 -25.00
CA PRO A 139 -9.00 4.15 -24.61
C PRO A 139 -9.08 5.22 -25.74
N PRO A 140 -9.46 6.50 -25.53
CA PRO A 140 -10.67 7.12 -24.93
C PRO A 140 -11.53 7.88 -25.99
N PHE A 141 -12.78 8.28 -25.67
CA PHE A 141 -13.57 9.17 -26.53
C PHE A 141 -14.23 10.32 -25.75
N GLN A 142 -14.11 11.54 -26.30
CA GLN A 142 -14.84 12.77 -25.95
C GLN A 142 -15.75 13.22 -27.13
N PRO A 143 -16.72 14.15 -26.93
CA PRO A 143 -18.11 14.00 -27.39
C PRO A 143 -18.58 14.96 -28.51
N ARG A 144 -19.75 14.65 -29.12
CA ARG A 144 -20.84 15.55 -29.67
C ARG A 144 -21.69 14.81 -30.75
N PRO A 145 -22.83 15.35 -31.22
CA PRO A 145 -24.06 15.75 -30.54
C PRO A 145 -25.31 15.02 -31.14
N MET A 146 -26.42 14.90 -30.41
CA MET A 146 -27.70 14.49 -31.03
C MET A 146 -28.83 15.46 -30.69
N GLN A 147 -29.29 16.17 -31.73
CA GLN A 147 -30.59 16.82 -31.81
C GLN A 147 -31.66 15.80 -32.21
N GLY A 148 -32.91 16.02 -31.76
CA GLY A 148 -34.10 15.63 -32.54
C GLY A 148 -35.11 14.75 -31.82
N GLN A 149 -35.85 15.33 -30.87
CA GLN A 149 -37.17 14.84 -30.42
C GLN A 149 -38.22 15.08 -31.52
N PRO A 150 -39.31 14.29 -31.61
CA PRO A 150 -40.58 14.71 -30.99
C PRO A 150 -41.38 13.49 -30.46
N GLY A 151 -42.31 13.52 -29.51
CA GLY A 151 -43.00 14.56 -28.74
C GLY A 151 -44.21 13.86 -28.11
N ALA A 152 -44.43 14.01 -26.80
CA ALA A 152 -45.71 13.73 -26.13
C ALA A 152 -45.74 14.48 -24.78
N ALA A 153 -46.84 15.21 -24.55
CA ALA A 153 -47.07 16.14 -23.46
C ALA A 153 -47.46 15.45 -22.11
N PRO A 154 -47.52 16.18 -20.98
CA PRO A 154 -47.33 15.64 -19.64
C PRO A 154 -48.62 15.21 -18.92
N GLN A 155 -48.52 14.22 -18.05
CA GLN A 155 -49.55 13.90 -17.06
C GLN A 155 -49.03 14.17 -15.63
N ASN A 156 -49.64 15.17 -15.02
CA ASN A 156 -49.70 15.38 -13.57
C ASN A 156 -50.45 14.22 -12.90
N GLY A 157 -50.05 13.87 -11.67
CA GLY A 157 -50.96 13.21 -10.72
C GLY A 157 -50.33 12.10 -9.88
N ILE A 158 -49.81 12.48 -8.72
CA ILE A 158 -49.59 11.57 -7.57
C ILE A 158 -50.95 11.31 -6.93
N PRO A 159 -51.32 10.05 -6.61
CA PRO A 159 -52.33 9.77 -5.59
C PRO A 159 -51.71 9.19 -4.30
N PRO A 160 -52.39 9.40 -3.15
CA PRO A 160 -51.78 9.34 -1.82
C PRO A 160 -51.75 7.93 -1.21
N PHE A 161 -50.70 7.65 -0.44
CA PHE A 161 -50.57 6.46 0.41
C PHE A 161 -51.33 6.63 1.73
N GLN A 162 -52.21 5.69 2.06
CA GLN A 162 -52.82 5.52 3.39
C GLN A 162 -52.09 4.40 4.16
N PRO A 163 -51.77 4.57 5.47
CA PRO A 163 -51.11 3.54 6.26
C PRO A 163 -52.12 2.61 6.96
N ARG A 164 -51.78 1.31 7.03
CA ARG A 164 -52.39 0.33 7.94
C ARG A 164 -51.56 0.18 9.24
N PRO A 165 -52.17 -0.20 10.38
CA PRO A 165 -51.52 -0.19 11.69
C PRO A 165 -50.78 -1.50 12.03
N ILE A 166 -49.70 -1.40 12.82
CA ILE A 166 -49.08 -2.52 13.54
C ILE A 166 -49.07 -2.19 15.05
N PRO A 167 -49.44 -3.12 15.95
CA PRO A 167 -49.55 -2.88 17.39
C PRO A 167 -48.32 -3.35 18.21
N GLY A 168 -48.07 -2.71 19.36
CA GLY A 168 -47.51 -3.36 20.56
C GLY A 168 -46.12 -2.92 21.05
N GLN A 169 -46.12 -2.11 22.11
CA GLN A 169 -45.04 -1.74 23.08
C GLN A 169 -44.46 -2.94 23.89
N PRO A 170 -43.51 -2.83 24.87
CA PRO A 170 -42.92 -1.63 25.56
C PRO A 170 -41.41 -1.66 25.94
N GLY A 171 -40.90 -0.54 26.50
CA GLY A 171 -39.78 -0.45 27.46
C GLY A 171 -38.72 0.60 27.10
N ALA A 172 -38.73 1.85 27.58
CA ALA A 172 -38.49 2.39 28.93
C ALA A 172 -37.03 2.35 29.43
N MET A 173 -36.43 3.54 29.42
CA MET A 173 -35.41 4.10 30.34
C MET A 173 -33.98 3.55 30.36
N GLY A 174 -33.04 4.49 30.16
CA GLY A 174 -32.11 4.84 31.23
C GLY A 174 -30.62 4.88 30.88
N GLY A 175 -30.06 6.10 30.88
CA GLY A 175 -28.82 6.41 31.60
C GLY A 175 -27.48 6.07 30.95
N MET A 176 -26.75 7.12 30.56
CA MET A 176 -25.30 7.14 30.82
C MET A 176 -25.07 7.32 32.34
N PRO A 177 -23.90 6.93 32.88
CA PRO A 177 -22.83 7.94 32.92
C PRO A 177 -21.42 7.40 32.69
N VAL A 178 -20.62 8.36 32.22
CA VAL A 178 -19.16 8.38 32.12
C VAL A 178 -18.55 8.43 33.53
N ASN A 179 -17.41 7.77 33.67
CA ASN A 179 -16.57 7.74 34.87
C ASN A 179 -15.47 8.80 34.71
N GLU A 180 -15.41 9.78 35.61
CA GLU A 180 -14.17 10.51 35.89
C GLU A 180 -13.98 10.65 37.42
N LYS A 181 -12.87 10.08 37.87
CA LYS A 181 -12.14 10.40 39.10
C LYS A 181 -11.24 11.61 38.77
N ASP A 182 -10.79 12.49 39.64
CA ASP A 182 -10.55 12.51 41.08
C ASP A 182 -10.44 14.00 41.48
N GLU A 183 -10.98 14.40 42.64
CA GLU A 183 -10.27 15.34 43.53
C GLU A 183 -10.90 15.30 44.94
N LYS A 184 -10.04 15.38 45.96
CA LYS A 184 -10.28 14.88 47.32
C LYS A 184 -10.07 15.99 48.36
N LYS A 185 -10.90 15.94 49.42
CA LYS A 185 -10.75 16.51 50.79
C LYS A 185 -11.11 18.01 50.95
N LYS A 186 -11.70 18.51 52.05
CA LYS A 186 -12.15 17.96 53.34
C LYS A 186 -13.00 19.00 54.10
N ASP A 187 -13.92 18.48 54.93
CA ASP A 187 -14.32 18.94 56.28
C ASP A 187 -15.27 20.15 56.56
N LYS A 188 -16.30 19.79 57.37
CA LYS A 188 -17.05 20.56 58.40
C LYS A 188 -18.01 21.66 57.88
N LYS A 189 -19.30 21.73 58.25
CA LYS A 189 -19.90 21.64 59.60
C LYS A 189 -21.43 21.77 59.46
N SER A 190 -22.13 20.96 60.25
CA SER A 190 -23.57 20.94 60.55
C SER A 190 -24.23 22.29 60.89
N LYS A 191 -25.49 22.49 60.44
CA LYS A 191 -26.60 22.91 61.33
C LYS A 191 -27.98 22.52 60.78
N LYS A 192 -28.89 22.30 61.72
CA LYS A 192 -30.12 21.48 61.73
C LYS A 192 -31.36 22.39 61.84
N GLU A 193 -32.53 21.79 61.60
CA GLU A 193 -33.92 22.21 61.90
C GLU A 193 -34.68 22.91 60.76
N LYS A 194 -35.96 22.62 60.46
CA LYS A 194 -37.02 21.83 61.14
C LYS A 194 -38.13 21.52 60.10
N ALA A 195 -38.76 20.36 60.20
CA ALA A 195 -40.11 20.07 59.68
C ALA A 195 -41.06 19.87 60.90
N PRO A 196 -42.35 19.51 60.82
CA PRO A 196 -43.38 19.55 59.75
C PRO A 196 -44.76 20.09 60.28
N LYS A 197 -45.83 20.09 59.44
CA LYS A 197 -47.13 19.38 59.67
C LYS A 197 -48.36 19.97 58.93
N GLN A 198 -49.04 19.09 58.19
CA GLN A 198 -50.49 19.03 57.91
C GLN A 198 -51.32 18.95 59.22
N PRO A 199 -52.64 19.31 59.30
CA PRO A 199 -53.71 18.45 58.75
C PRO A 199 -55.13 19.03 58.44
N LYS A 200 -55.81 18.32 57.52
CA LYS A 200 -57.22 17.81 57.49
C LYS A 200 -58.48 18.74 57.42
N ALA A 201 -59.38 18.32 56.53
CA ALA A 201 -60.83 18.64 56.39
C ALA A 201 -61.68 18.03 57.55
N PRO A 202 -63.03 18.26 57.74
CA PRO A 202 -64.07 18.03 56.71
C PRO A 202 -65.51 18.67 56.87
N LYS A 203 -66.38 18.39 55.87
CA LYS A 203 -67.88 18.29 55.85
C LYS A 203 -68.73 19.57 56.06
N ALA A 204 -69.97 19.74 55.60
CA ALA A 204 -70.86 19.27 54.51
C ALA A 204 -72.25 19.85 54.84
N SER A 205 -73.03 20.42 53.90
CA SER A 205 -74.51 20.23 53.82
C SER A 205 -75.23 21.06 52.75
N LYS A 206 -75.99 20.33 51.91
CA LYS A 206 -77.33 20.59 51.34
C LYS A 206 -77.52 21.57 50.15
N GLU A 207 -77.76 20.98 48.98
CA GLU A 207 -78.69 21.42 47.91
C GLU A 207 -80.18 21.26 48.37
N PRO A 208 -81.24 21.82 47.69
CA PRO A 208 -81.38 21.99 46.23
C PRO A 208 -82.20 23.21 45.69
N LYS A 209 -82.06 23.51 44.38
CA LYS A 209 -83.14 23.71 43.36
C LYS A 209 -82.61 24.37 42.07
N ALA A 210 -82.82 23.71 40.93
CA ALA A 210 -82.63 24.22 39.55
C ALA A 210 -83.97 24.79 38.99
N PRO A 211 -84.08 25.29 37.73
CA PRO A 211 -83.17 26.07 36.87
C PRO A 211 -83.86 27.33 36.27
N LYS A 212 -83.11 28.35 35.82
CA LYS A 212 -83.48 29.21 34.65
C LYS A 212 -82.22 29.81 34.00
N GLN A 213 -81.87 29.35 32.80
CA GLN A 213 -81.22 30.17 31.76
C GLN A 213 -82.31 30.99 31.03
N PRO A 214 -82.02 31.99 30.16
CA PRO A 214 -80.72 32.52 29.71
C PRO A 214 -80.62 34.07 29.79
N LYS A 215 -79.43 34.63 29.54
CA LYS A 215 -79.23 35.82 28.67
C LYS A 215 -77.75 36.14 28.49
N GLU A 216 -77.31 36.00 27.24
CA GLU A 216 -76.04 36.50 26.71
C GLU A 216 -75.81 37.96 27.09
N LYS A 217 -74.58 38.30 27.49
CA LYS A 217 -74.09 39.68 27.52
C LYS A 217 -73.10 39.86 26.37
N LYS A 218 -73.60 40.34 25.23
CA LYS A 218 -72.81 41.04 24.22
C LYS A 218 -72.32 42.37 24.80
N GLY A 219 -71.04 42.68 24.61
CA GLY A 219 -70.55 44.01 24.97
C GLY A 219 -69.07 44.27 24.70
N LYS A 220 -68.74 44.59 23.44
CA LYS A 220 -67.73 45.60 23.02
C LYS A 220 -67.73 45.77 21.48
N GLY A 221 -68.91 45.99 20.88
CA GLY A 221 -69.05 46.31 19.45
C GLY A 221 -69.71 47.68 19.16
N GLY A 222 -70.05 48.44 20.21
CA GLY A 222 -70.99 49.57 20.12
C GLY A 222 -70.43 50.91 19.65
N LYS A 223 -69.10 51.11 19.59
CA LYS A 223 -68.53 52.38 19.08
C LYS A 223 -68.26 52.36 17.57
N VAL A 224 -68.14 51.17 16.97
CA VAL A 224 -67.95 51.00 15.52
C VAL A 224 -69.30 51.06 14.78
N ALA A 225 -70.38 50.53 15.39
CA ALA A 225 -71.73 50.52 14.78
C ALA A 225 -72.37 51.92 14.61
N LEU A 226 -72.06 52.89 15.47
CA LEU A 226 -72.60 54.26 15.38
C LEU A 226 -71.93 55.09 14.28
N ILE A 227 -70.63 54.85 14.02
CA ILE A 227 -69.90 55.46 12.89
C ILE A 227 -70.37 54.84 11.56
N ILE A 228 -70.69 53.54 11.55
CA ILE A 228 -71.27 52.83 10.40
C ILE A 228 -72.62 53.43 10.00
N ILE A 229 -73.51 53.72 10.96
CA ILE A 229 -74.82 54.31 10.65
C ILE A 229 -74.66 55.73 10.09
N LEU A 230 -73.72 56.53 10.60
CA LEU A 230 -73.46 57.89 10.09
C LEU A 230 -72.82 57.90 8.69
N ILE A 231 -71.87 57.02 8.39
CA ILE A 231 -71.23 56.91 7.06
C ILE A 231 -72.22 56.33 6.04
N VAL A 232 -73.02 55.34 6.43
CA VAL A 232 -74.06 54.75 5.56
C VAL A 232 -75.19 55.73 5.27
N VAL A 233 -75.60 56.57 6.24
CA VAL A 233 -76.65 57.59 6.04
C VAL A 233 -76.17 58.76 5.18
N VAL A 234 -74.90 59.17 5.28
CA VAL A 234 -74.32 60.23 4.41
C VAL A 234 -74.06 59.74 2.99
N LEU A 235 -73.71 58.45 2.79
CA LEU A 235 -73.50 57.85 1.46
C LEU A 235 -74.81 57.38 0.77
N ALA A 236 -75.88 57.13 1.53
CA ALA A 236 -77.18 56.75 0.99
C ALA A 236 -77.90 57.89 0.26
N LEU A 237 -77.52 59.14 0.49
CA LEU A 237 -78.08 60.30 -0.22
C LEU A 237 -77.44 60.55 -1.61
N GLY A 238 -76.40 59.80 -2.00
CA GLY A 238 -75.67 59.98 -3.27
C GLY A 238 -75.27 58.72 -4.04
N GLY A 239 -75.85 57.55 -3.73
CA GLY A 239 -75.60 56.29 -4.49
C GLY A 239 -74.31 55.52 -4.14
N GLY A 240 -73.48 55.99 -3.21
CA GLY A 240 -72.18 55.37 -2.86
C GLY A 240 -72.27 54.08 -2.03
N ALA A 241 -73.40 53.82 -1.36
CA ALA A 241 -73.54 52.67 -0.46
C ALA A 241 -73.46 51.30 -1.18
N ALA A 242 -73.96 51.18 -2.42
CA ALA A 242 -73.88 49.95 -3.22
C ALA A 242 -72.45 49.58 -3.62
N TYR A 243 -71.53 50.55 -3.65
CA TYR A 243 -70.12 50.36 -4.02
C TYR A 243 -69.24 50.01 -2.81
N VAL A 244 -69.50 50.60 -1.64
CA VAL A 244 -68.67 50.43 -0.43
C VAL A 244 -69.01 49.16 0.35
N VAL A 245 -70.30 48.77 0.42
CA VAL A 245 -70.75 47.62 1.22
C VAL A 245 -70.14 46.28 0.77
N PRO A 246 -70.11 45.92 -0.54
CA PRO A 246 -69.47 44.67 -0.98
C PRO A 246 -67.98 44.62 -0.67
N LYS A 247 -67.28 45.75 -0.81
CA LYS A 247 -65.84 45.85 -0.50
C LYS A 247 -65.58 45.66 1.00
N TYR A 248 -66.40 46.25 1.88
CA TYR A 248 -66.32 46.03 3.33
C TYR A 248 -66.62 44.58 3.73
N LEU A 249 -67.61 43.95 3.10
CA LEU A 249 -67.92 42.54 3.32
C LEU A 249 -66.78 41.62 2.89
N ASN A 250 -66.18 41.88 1.72
CA ASN A 250 -65.01 41.13 1.24
C ASN A 250 -63.81 41.29 2.17
N TYR A 251 -63.57 42.50 2.71
CA TYR A 251 -62.53 42.73 3.71
C TYR A 251 -62.74 41.86 4.97
N ASN A 252 -63.96 41.83 5.53
CA ASN A 252 -64.23 41.03 6.73
C ASN A 252 -64.11 39.52 6.46
N LYS A 253 -64.53 39.06 5.28
CA LYS A 253 -64.31 37.67 4.86
C LYS A 253 -62.84 37.35 4.67
N ALA A 254 -62.04 38.31 4.19
CA ALA A 254 -60.60 38.16 4.07
C ALA A 254 -59.94 37.97 5.44
N GLU A 255 -60.34 38.76 6.44
CA GLU A 255 -59.89 38.61 7.83
C GLU A 255 -60.26 37.25 8.44
N GLU A 256 -61.46 36.75 8.15
CA GLU A 256 -61.89 35.40 8.58
C GLU A 256 -61.05 34.32 7.89
N ALA A 257 -60.87 34.40 6.57
CA ALA A 257 -60.03 33.49 5.81
C ALA A 257 -58.57 33.51 6.30
N TYR A 258 -58.03 34.69 6.62
CA TYR A 258 -56.69 34.87 7.15
C TYR A 258 -56.52 34.16 8.51
N LYS A 259 -57.47 34.35 9.43
CA LYS A 259 -57.46 33.68 10.74
C LYS A 259 -57.66 32.17 10.65
N ASP A 260 -58.39 31.71 9.64
CA ASP A 260 -58.57 30.29 9.35
C ASP A 260 -57.33 29.66 8.68
N GLY A 261 -56.26 30.44 8.43
CA GLY A 261 -55.06 29.96 7.73
C GLY A 261 -55.26 29.76 6.22
N ARG A 262 -56.39 30.21 5.65
CA ARG A 262 -56.65 30.19 4.21
C ARG A 262 -56.04 31.42 3.55
N ILE A 263 -54.72 31.45 3.49
CA ILE A 263 -53.93 32.64 3.12
C ILE A 263 -54.18 33.08 1.68
N ASP A 264 -54.17 32.15 0.72
CA ASP A 264 -54.40 32.48 -0.69
C ASP A 264 -55.85 33.00 -0.91
N ASP A 265 -56.85 32.42 -0.23
CA ASP A 265 -58.23 32.90 -0.22
C ASP A 265 -58.33 34.32 0.37
N ALA A 266 -57.61 34.57 1.47
CA ALA A 266 -57.57 35.87 2.11
C ALA A 266 -57.01 36.93 1.15
N VAL A 267 -55.92 36.64 0.43
CA VAL A 267 -55.35 37.54 -0.59
C VAL A 267 -56.37 37.86 -1.67
N GLU A 268 -57.08 36.86 -2.21
CA GLU A 268 -58.11 37.09 -3.23
C GLU A 268 -59.26 37.97 -2.71
N LEU A 269 -59.68 37.76 -1.46
CA LEU A 269 -60.74 38.54 -0.81
C LEU A 269 -60.30 39.97 -0.50
N TYR A 270 -59.06 40.20 -0.04
CA TYR A 270 -58.50 41.55 0.12
C TYR A 270 -58.37 42.26 -1.23
N LYS A 271 -57.96 41.55 -2.29
CA LYS A 271 -57.93 42.10 -3.66
C LYS A 271 -59.32 42.57 -4.11
N LYS A 272 -60.37 41.82 -3.81
CA LYS A 272 -61.78 42.23 -4.07
C LYS A 272 -62.23 43.41 -3.20
N ALA A 273 -61.68 43.56 -2.00
CA ALA A 273 -61.94 44.71 -1.13
C ALA A 273 -61.34 46.02 -1.70
N GLY A 274 -60.19 45.97 -2.37
CA GLY A 274 -59.55 47.12 -3.02
C GLY A 274 -59.12 48.20 -2.00
N TRP A 275 -59.55 49.45 -2.18
CA TRP A 275 -59.17 50.59 -1.31
C TRP A 275 -59.73 50.56 0.13
N MET A 276 -60.46 49.51 0.51
CA MET A 276 -61.03 49.42 1.85
C MET A 276 -59.94 49.17 2.90
N LYS A 277 -59.77 50.14 3.81
CA LYS A 277 -58.78 50.09 4.90
C LYS A 277 -57.37 49.85 4.33
N ASP A 278 -56.66 48.86 4.85
CA ASP A 278 -55.30 48.41 4.50
C ASP A 278 -55.29 47.25 3.50
N ALA A 279 -56.41 46.94 2.83
CA ALA A 279 -56.48 45.80 1.91
C ALA A 279 -55.45 45.84 0.78
N GLU A 280 -55.08 47.04 0.29
CA GLU A 280 -54.02 47.20 -0.72
C GLU A 280 -52.66 46.78 -0.15
N THR A 281 -52.31 47.26 1.06
CA THR A 281 -51.09 46.87 1.78
C THR A 281 -51.06 45.37 2.10
N LYS A 282 -52.20 44.80 2.51
CA LYS A 282 -52.38 43.37 2.76
C LYS A 282 -52.10 42.52 1.52
N VAL A 283 -52.57 42.93 0.34
CA VAL A 283 -52.30 42.24 -0.94
C VAL A 283 -50.86 42.45 -1.39
N ASN A 284 -50.28 43.64 -1.15
CA ASN A 284 -48.91 43.99 -1.50
C ASN A 284 -47.88 43.46 -0.49
N GLY A 285 -48.08 42.24 0.02
CA GLY A 285 -47.14 41.51 0.87
C GLY A 285 -47.63 41.22 2.28
N GLY A 286 -48.51 42.04 2.86
CA GLY A 286 -48.83 41.96 4.29
C GLY A 286 -49.45 40.65 4.74
N VAL A 287 -50.31 40.05 3.93
CA VAL A 287 -50.96 38.76 4.25
C VAL A 287 -49.93 37.63 4.34
N TYR A 288 -49.04 37.53 3.35
CA TYR A 288 -48.01 36.49 3.36
C TYR A 288 -46.92 36.77 4.40
N TYR A 289 -46.54 38.04 4.60
CA TYR A 289 -45.52 38.44 5.57
C TYR A 289 -45.94 38.15 7.01
N GLU A 290 -47.13 38.57 7.42
CA GLU A 290 -47.63 38.36 8.77
C GLU A 290 -47.87 36.86 9.06
N TYR A 291 -48.33 36.11 8.06
CA TYR A 291 -48.47 34.66 8.18
C TYR A 291 -47.10 33.97 8.33
N ALA A 292 -46.13 34.35 7.50
CA ALA A 292 -44.76 33.85 7.60
C ALA A 292 -44.14 34.13 8.99
N ALA A 293 -44.37 35.33 9.54
CA ALA A 293 -43.91 35.68 10.88
C ALA A 293 -44.52 34.76 11.95
N SER A 294 -45.81 34.45 11.86
CA SER A 294 -46.46 33.51 12.80
C SER A 294 -45.89 32.09 12.71
N LEU A 295 -45.63 31.59 11.50
CA LEU A 295 -45.00 30.30 11.28
C LEU A 295 -43.57 30.25 11.84
N ALA A 296 -42.81 31.34 11.68
CA ALA A 296 -41.46 31.45 12.23
C ALA A 296 -41.46 31.43 13.77
N GLU A 297 -42.42 32.11 14.42
CA GLU A 297 -42.60 32.07 15.88
C GLU A 297 -42.95 30.65 16.38
N GLU A 298 -43.67 29.87 15.58
CA GLU A 298 -43.97 28.46 15.86
C GLU A 298 -42.78 27.51 15.58
N GLY A 299 -41.68 28.03 15.03
CA GLY A 299 -40.50 27.26 14.63
C GLY A 299 -40.70 26.46 13.33
N ASN A 300 -41.75 26.78 12.56
CA ASN A 300 -41.99 26.23 11.23
C ASN A 300 -41.29 27.08 10.16
N TYR A 301 -39.97 27.04 10.19
CA TYR A 301 -39.13 27.93 9.39
C TYR A 301 -39.20 27.66 7.88
N ILE A 302 -39.45 26.43 7.44
CA ILE A 302 -39.55 26.11 6.01
C ILE A 302 -40.80 26.74 5.39
N ASP A 303 -41.95 26.54 6.03
CA ASP A 303 -43.21 27.11 5.54
C ASP A 303 -43.22 28.65 5.69
N ALA A 304 -42.55 29.17 6.72
CA ALA A 304 -42.31 30.60 6.88
C ALA A 304 -41.46 31.17 5.74
N ALA A 305 -40.32 30.56 5.42
CA ALA A 305 -39.46 30.98 4.32
C ALA A 305 -40.20 30.94 2.97
N ALA A 306 -40.95 29.87 2.70
CA ALA A 306 -41.77 29.77 1.49
C ALA A 306 -42.84 30.87 1.41
N SER A 307 -43.42 31.26 2.54
CA SER A 307 -44.40 32.36 2.61
C SER A 307 -43.73 33.73 2.41
N TYR A 308 -42.53 33.96 2.95
CA TYR A 308 -41.74 35.15 2.63
C TYR A 308 -41.32 35.19 1.16
N GLU A 309 -40.95 34.06 0.55
CA GLU A 309 -40.65 33.95 -0.88
C GLU A 309 -41.85 34.33 -1.76
N LYS A 310 -43.09 34.03 -1.31
CA LYS A 310 -44.29 34.54 -1.98
C LYS A 310 -44.37 36.07 -1.98
N VAL A 311 -43.93 36.75 -0.91
CA VAL A 311 -43.84 38.22 -0.87
C VAL A 311 -42.80 38.73 -1.88
N ILE A 312 -41.62 38.09 -1.92
CA ILE A 312 -40.53 38.45 -2.83
C ILE A 312 -40.96 38.32 -4.30
N ALA A 313 -41.83 37.35 -4.60
CA ALA A 313 -42.33 37.10 -5.94
C ALA A 313 -43.46 38.05 -6.40
N LEU A 314 -43.98 38.93 -5.54
CA LEU A 314 -45.04 39.88 -5.93
C LEU A 314 -44.51 40.98 -6.85
N GLU A 315 -45.32 41.39 -7.82
CA GLU A 315 -45.00 42.51 -8.72
C GLU A 315 -44.89 43.85 -7.98
N THR A 316 -45.60 44.00 -6.87
CA THR A 316 -45.61 45.20 -6.04
C THR A 316 -45.61 44.79 -4.57
N VAL A 317 -44.63 45.30 -3.82
CA VAL A 317 -44.44 45.04 -2.38
C VAL A 317 -44.46 46.37 -1.64
N ALA A 318 -45.27 46.46 -0.59
CA ALA A 318 -45.31 47.65 0.27
C ALA A 318 -43.95 47.85 0.98
N ASP A 319 -43.57 49.12 1.23
CA ASP A 319 -42.24 49.46 1.74
C ASP A 319 -41.87 48.73 3.05
N GLU A 320 -42.86 48.46 3.91
CA GLU A 320 -42.70 47.78 5.19
C GLU A 320 -42.43 46.27 5.11
N TYR A 321 -42.52 45.65 3.92
CA TYR A 321 -42.29 44.21 3.70
C TYR A 321 -41.12 43.93 2.75
N LYS A 322 -40.33 44.95 2.40
CA LYS A 322 -39.17 44.80 1.51
C LYS A 322 -38.04 43.98 2.13
N ASP A 323 -38.04 43.81 3.45
CA ASP A 323 -37.13 42.95 4.20
C ASP A 323 -37.51 41.45 4.13
N ALA A 324 -38.58 41.08 3.41
CA ALA A 324 -39.00 39.68 3.28
C ALA A 324 -37.89 38.74 2.79
N ALA A 325 -36.98 39.23 1.94
CA ALA A 325 -35.81 38.47 1.50
C ALA A 325 -34.86 38.14 2.66
N ASP A 326 -34.58 39.10 3.54
CA ASP A 326 -33.74 38.88 4.72
C ASP A 326 -34.44 37.99 5.74
N LYS A 327 -35.77 38.11 5.87
CA LYS A 327 -36.60 37.23 6.72
C LYS A 327 -36.64 35.78 6.24
N ALA A 328 -36.69 35.55 4.93
CA ALA A 328 -36.59 34.21 4.37
C ALA A 328 -35.22 33.58 4.67
N LYS A 329 -34.13 34.35 4.52
CA LYS A 329 -32.77 33.89 4.87
C LYS A 329 -32.64 33.58 6.37
N GLU A 330 -33.21 34.42 7.24
CA GLU A 330 -33.27 34.19 8.69
C GLU A 330 -33.98 32.88 9.03
N CYS A 331 -35.11 32.59 8.37
CA CYS A 331 -35.81 31.32 8.53
C CYS A 331 -34.95 30.12 8.11
N TYR A 332 -34.30 30.18 6.95
CA TYR A 332 -33.39 29.12 6.52
C TYR A 332 -32.23 28.91 7.49
N PHE A 333 -31.66 30.00 8.04
CA PHE A 333 -30.61 29.92 9.05
C PHE A 333 -31.09 29.23 10.33
N ASN A 334 -32.26 29.62 10.85
CA ASN A 334 -32.82 29.03 12.07
C ASN A 334 -33.19 27.54 11.88
N GLN A 335 -33.65 27.16 10.69
CA GLN A 335 -33.83 25.75 10.35
C GLN A 335 -32.50 24.99 10.35
N ALA A 336 -31.45 25.59 9.81
CA ALA A 336 -30.12 25.00 9.78
C ALA A 336 -29.57 24.81 11.21
N GLU A 337 -29.71 25.81 12.09
CA GLU A 337 -29.32 25.72 13.51
C GLU A 337 -30.05 24.58 14.24
N LYS A 338 -31.36 24.40 13.97
CA LYS A 338 -32.14 23.28 14.51
C LYS A 338 -31.56 21.93 14.07
N LEU A 339 -31.30 21.75 12.77
CA LEU A 339 -30.72 20.51 12.22
C LEU A 339 -29.29 20.28 12.71
N TYR A 340 -28.50 21.35 12.86
CA TYR A 340 -27.16 21.32 13.42
C TYR A 340 -27.18 20.80 14.86
N GLY A 341 -28.12 21.28 15.69
CA GLY A 341 -28.35 20.78 17.05
C GLY A 341 -28.77 19.31 17.09
N GLU A 342 -29.45 18.82 16.06
CA GLU A 342 -29.78 17.40 15.84
C GLU A 342 -28.60 16.58 15.27
N LYS A 343 -27.43 17.19 15.05
CA LYS A 343 -26.24 16.63 14.39
C LYS A 343 -26.49 16.15 12.95
N LYS A 344 -27.53 16.65 12.29
CA LYS A 344 -27.81 16.39 10.87
C LYS A 344 -27.03 17.40 10.02
N TYR A 345 -25.70 17.30 10.05
CA TYR A 345 -24.82 18.32 9.51
C TYR A 345 -24.95 18.50 7.99
N THR A 346 -25.18 17.42 7.24
CA THR A 346 -25.41 17.49 5.78
C THR A 346 -26.68 18.27 5.45
N GLU A 347 -27.80 17.94 6.11
CA GLU A 347 -29.08 18.66 5.94
C GLU A 347 -28.96 20.12 6.41
N ALA A 348 -28.27 20.36 7.53
CA ALA A 348 -28.04 21.72 8.04
C ALA A 348 -27.25 22.58 7.04
N ALA A 349 -26.20 22.03 6.43
CA ALA A 349 -25.38 22.72 5.42
C ALA A 349 -26.22 23.17 4.20
N GLU A 350 -27.19 22.37 3.76
CA GLU A 350 -28.10 22.76 2.68
C GLU A 350 -28.91 24.02 3.03
N TYR A 351 -29.41 24.11 4.25
CA TYR A 351 -30.18 25.28 4.69
C TYR A 351 -29.32 26.49 5.02
N TYR A 352 -28.11 26.31 5.56
CA TYR A 352 -27.15 27.42 5.66
C TYR A 352 -26.77 27.96 4.27
N THR A 353 -26.65 27.08 3.27
CA THR A 353 -26.41 27.51 1.87
C THR A 353 -27.57 28.35 1.35
N LYS A 354 -28.82 27.98 1.64
CA LYS A 354 -30.02 28.76 1.28
C LYS A 354 -30.10 30.10 2.03
N ALA A 355 -29.60 30.16 3.27
CA ALA A 355 -29.50 31.41 4.02
C ALA A 355 -28.47 32.40 3.42
N GLY A 356 -27.55 31.91 2.59
CA GLY A 356 -26.62 32.73 1.81
C GLY A 356 -25.63 33.49 2.69
N ASP A 357 -25.68 34.83 2.62
CA ASP A 357 -24.82 35.74 3.38
C ASP A 357 -25.39 36.13 4.75
N TYR A 358 -26.56 35.60 5.13
CA TYR A 358 -27.16 35.89 6.43
C TYR A 358 -26.32 35.33 7.58
N THR A 359 -25.93 36.19 8.52
CA THR A 359 -25.27 35.83 9.79
C THR A 359 -24.10 34.85 9.67
N GLY A 360 -23.29 34.96 8.62
CA GLY A 360 -22.13 34.09 8.42
C GLY A 360 -22.48 32.64 8.08
N ALA A 361 -23.65 32.39 7.47
CA ALA A 361 -24.09 31.04 7.09
C ALA A 361 -23.06 30.29 6.22
N ALA A 362 -22.32 30.99 5.36
CA ALA A 362 -21.23 30.40 4.58
C ALA A 362 -20.15 29.74 5.47
N GLU A 363 -19.81 30.35 6.60
CA GLU A 363 -18.86 29.77 7.57
C GLU A 363 -19.49 28.56 8.29
N LYS A 364 -20.79 28.63 8.56
CA LYS A 364 -21.56 27.50 9.11
C LYS A 364 -21.64 26.30 8.17
N VAL A 365 -21.64 26.49 6.85
CA VAL A 365 -21.54 25.38 5.88
C VAL A 365 -20.22 24.64 6.04
N LYS A 366 -19.11 25.38 6.20
CA LYS A 366 -17.79 24.77 6.45
C LYS A 366 -17.76 24.05 7.79
N GLU A 367 -18.30 24.66 8.85
CA GLU A 367 -18.42 24.03 10.17
C GLU A 367 -19.23 22.73 10.13
N CYS A 368 -20.37 22.71 9.44
CA CYS A 368 -21.17 21.51 9.24
C CYS A 368 -20.36 20.42 8.54
N SER A 369 -19.63 20.78 7.48
CA SER A 369 -18.81 19.84 6.71
C SER A 369 -17.70 19.23 7.58
N TYR A 370 -17.05 20.04 8.43
CA TYR A 370 -16.07 19.57 9.40
C TYR A 370 -16.67 18.60 10.42
N MET A 371 -17.80 18.96 11.05
CA MET A 371 -18.45 18.11 12.05
C MET A 371 -18.99 16.80 11.45
N ASN A 372 -19.42 16.83 10.19
CA ASN A 372 -19.76 15.63 9.44
C ASN A 372 -18.52 14.75 9.21
N GLY A 373 -17.38 15.36 8.85
CA GLY A 373 -16.09 14.69 8.76
C GLY A 373 -15.70 13.97 10.05
N GLU A 374 -15.80 14.65 11.20
CA GLU A 374 -15.52 14.05 12.52
C GLU A 374 -16.42 12.83 12.77
N THR A 375 -17.73 12.98 12.52
CA THR A 375 -18.70 11.89 12.71
C THR A 375 -18.40 10.68 11.81
N LEU A 376 -17.99 10.91 10.57
CA LEU A 376 -17.64 9.85 9.62
C LEU A 376 -16.31 9.19 9.98
N ALA A 377 -15.32 9.95 10.46
CA ALA A 377 -14.04 9.44 10.93
C ALA A 377 -14.21 8.56 12.17
N GLU A 378 -15.06 8.96 13.13
CA GLU A 378 -15.44 8.13 14.29
C GLU A 378 -16.10 6.81 13.86
N GLN A 379 -16.84 6.80 12.75
CA GLN A 379 -17.44 5.61 12.15
C GLN A 379 -16.45 4.81 11.28
N LYS A 380 -15.17 5.20 11.24
CA LYS A 380 -14.12 4.63 10.37
C LYS A 380 -14.42 4.70 8.86
N LYS A 381 -15.33 5.59 8.46
CA LYS A 381 -15.64 5.86 7.05
C LYS A 381 -14.68 6.90 6.49
N TYR A 382 -13.40 6.56 6.47
CA TYR A 382 -12.32 7.52 6.21
C TYR A 382 -12.43 8.22 4.85
N ASP A 383 -12.80 7.51 3.79
CA ASP A 383 -12.94 8.13 2.45
C ASP A 383 -14.11 9.14 2.39
N GLU A 384 -15.21 8.87 3.09
CA GLU A 384 -16.34 9.80 3.21
C GLU A 384 -15.95 11.00 4.10
N ALA A 385 -15.22 10.74 5.19
CA ALA A 385 -14.72 11.78 6.10
C ALA A 385 -13.77 12.74 5.38
N VAL A 386 -12.82 12.23 4.59
CA VAL A 386 -11.90 13.03 3.78
C VAL A 386 -12.67 14.00 2.88
N LYS A 387 -13.69 13.53 2.14
CA LYS A 387 -14.52 14.40 1.29
C LYS A 387 -15.25 15.50 2.07
N ALA A 388 -15.70 15.18 3.29
CA ALA A 388 -16.36 16.15 4.16
C ALA A 388 -15.36 17.22 4.66
N TYR A 389 -14.14 16.83 5.05
CA TYR A 389 -13.08 17.77 5.41
C TYR A 389 -12.58 18.59 4.21
N GLU A 390 -12.49 18.01 3.01
CA GLU A 390 -12.19 18.75 1.77
C GLU A 390 -13.24 19.84 1.51
N THR A 391 -14.52 19.54 1.77
CA THR A 391 -15.62 20.51 1.67
C THR A 391 -15.53 21.60 2.75
N ALA A 392 -15.02 21.26 3.95
CA ALA A 392 -14.75 22.23 5.00
C ALA A 392 -13.61 23.21 4.66
N GLY A 393 -12.71 22.82 3.75
CA GLY A 393 -11.66 23.68 3.21
C GLY A 393 -10.65 24.12 4.26
N ASP A 394 -10.54 25.44 4.47
CA ASP A 394 -9.64 26.09 5.43
C ASP A 394 -10.23 26.20 6.85
N TYR A 395 -11.39 25.58 7.09
CA TYR A 395 -12.01 25.60 8.42
C TYR A 395 -11.23 24.76 9.43
N LYS A 396 -10.71 25.43 10.46
CA LYS A 396 -9.89 24.83 11.52
C LYS A 396 -8.70 24.02 10.94
N ASP A 397 -8.55 22.78 11.37
CA ASP A 397 -7.50 21.83 11.04
C ASP A 397 -7.98 20.77 10.03
N ALA A 398 -8.98 21.06 9.20
CA ALA A 398 -9.54 20.11 8.22
C ALA A 398 -8.46 19.46 7.33
N ALA A 399 -7.46 20.22 6.91
CA ALA A 399 -6.33 19.70 6.14
C ALA A 399 -5.52 18.64 6.92
N ASP A 400 -5.29 18.85 8.22
CA ASP A 400 -4.60 17.88 9.07
C ASP A 400 -5.50 16.67 9.39
N LYS A 401 -6.82 16.88 9.51
CA LYS A 401 -7.80 15.80 9.67
C LYS A 401 -7.87 14.86 8.46
N ILE A 402 -7.70 15.36 7.24
CA ILE A 402 -7.57 14.54 6.04
C ILE A 402 -6.35 13.61 6.15
N LYS A 403 -5.21 14.16 6.57
CA LYS A 403 -3.99 13.38 6.78
C LYS A 403 -4.16 12.31 7.86
N GLU A 404 -4.78 12.67 8.99
CA GLU A 404 -5.12 11.76 10.08
C GLU A 404 -6.04 10.62 9.60
N CYS A 405 -7.05 10.92 8.77
CA CYS A 405 -7.93 9.90 8.19
C CYS A 405 -7.17 8.88 7.33
N TYR A 406 -6.23 9.33 6.49
CA TYR A 406 -5.39 8.42 5.72
C TYR A 406 -4.50 7.55 6.63
N TYR A 407 -3.92 8.13 7.69
CA TYR A 407 -3.10 7.40 8.65
C TYR A 407 -3.90 6.32 9.39
N ASN A 408 -5.10 6.66 9.86
CA ASN A 408 -5.97 5.74 10.59
C ASN A 408 -6.49 4.62 9.68
N ASN A 409 -6.86 4.94 8.43
CA ASN A 409 -7.20 3.94 7.42
C ASN A 409 -6.03 3.00 7.13
N ALA A 410 -4.82 3.54 6.97
CA ALA A 410 -3.61 2.75 6.78
C ALA A 410 -3.35 1.81 7.96
N SER A 411 -3.55 2.28 9.19
CA SER A 411 -3.39 1.51 10.42
C SER A 411 -4.39 0.34 10.49
N ASP A 412 -5.68 0.60 10.23
CA ASP A 412 -6.71 -0.46 10.15
C ASP A 412 -6.37 -1.50 9.07
N LYS A 413 -5.86 -1.05 7.91
CA LYS A 413 -5.40 -1.94 6.83
C LYS A 413 -4.19 -2.77 7.23
N MET A 414 -3.25 -2.19 7.97
CA MET A 414 -2.09 -2.90 8.50
C MET A 414 -2.48 -3.98 9.52
N GLU A 415 -3.45 -3.70 10.39
CA GLU A 415 -4.03 -4.69 11.31
C GLU A 415 -4.74 -5.83 10.56
N ALA A 416 -5.42 -5.51 9.47
CA ALA A 416 -6.00 -6.49 8.54
C ALA A 416 -4.96 -7.25 7.69
N LYS A 417 -3.66 -6.97 7.88
CA LYS A 417 -2.53 -7.52 7.10
C LYS A 417 -2.57 -7.18 5.61
N GLU A 418 -3.33 -6.16 5.22
CA GLU A 418 -3.36 -5.61 3.86
C GLU A 418 -2.17 -4.63 3.66
N TYR A 419 -0.95 -5.13 3.85
CA TYR A 419 0.26 -4.30 3.96
C TYR A 419 0.56 -3.41 2.75
N ALA A 420 0.26 -3.90 1.53
CA ALA A 420 0.46 -3.10 0.31
C ALA A 420 -0.46 -1.87 0.29
N ALA A 421 -1.75 -2.05 0.59
CA ALA A 421 -2.71 -0.95 0.66
C ALA A 421 -2.40 0.00 1.83
N ALA A 422 -1.99 -0.55 2.99
CA ALA A 422 -1.56 0.23 4.13
C ALA A 422 -0.36 1.13 3.80
N LYS A 423 0.68 0.60 3.13
CA LYS A 423 1.85 1.36 2.68
C LYS A 423 1.45 2.58 1.85
N GLU A 424 0.60 2.40 0.86
CA GLU A 424 0.14 3.51 -0.01
C GLU A 424 -0.60 4.59 0.78
N LEU A 425 -1.47 4.18 1.71
CA LEU A 425 -2.23 5.12 2.55
C LEU A 425 -1.34 5.86 3.56
N PHE A 426 -0.35 5.20 4.17
CA PHE A 426 0.64 5.87 5.01
C PHE A 426 1.41 6.93 4.19
N LEU A 427 1.93 6.57 3.02
CA LEU A 427 2.63 7.54 2.16
C LEU A 427 1.75 8.72 1.75
N LYS A 428 0.46 8.49 1.48
CA LYS A 428 -0.51 9.53 1.16
C LYS A 428 -0.83 10.45 2.35
N SER A 429 -0.73 9.93 3.58
CA SER A 429 -1.06 10.65 4.79
C SER A 429 -0.08 11.79 5.08
N GLU A 430 1.22 11.58 4.88
CA GLU A 430 2.27 12.54 5.27
C GLU A 430 2.16 13.02 6.73
N TYR A 431 1.63 12.17 7.61
CA TYR A 431 1.33 12.48 9.02
C TYR A 431 2.19 11.64 9.96
N SER A 432 2.64 12.23 11.07
CA SER A 432 3.37 11.51 12.13
C SER A 432 4.61 10.77 11.57
N ASP A 433 4.71 9.47 11.84
CA ASP A 433 5.75 8.51 11.48
C ASP A 433 5.39 7.72 10.20
N TYR A 434 4.62 8.31 9.29
CA TYR A 434 4.10 7.62 8.10
C TYR A 434 5.18 6.89 7.27
N SER A 435 6.37 7.48 7.14
CA SER A 435 7.48 6.88 6.39
C SER A 435 7.99 5.61 7.07
N ASP A 436 8.12 5.65 8.40
CA ASP A 436 8.54 4.50 9.19
C ASP A 436 7.46 3.40 9.14
N LYS A 437 6.19 3.78 9.22
CA LYS A 437 5.05 2.85 9.10
C LYS A 437 4.94 2.21 7.71
N ALA A 438 5.21 2.96 6.65
CA ALA A 438 5.26 2.43 5.29
C ALA A 438 6.40 1.39 5.13
N ASN A 439 7.56 1.63 5.74
CA ASN A 439 8.65 0.66 5.78
C ASN A 439 8.34 -0.56 6.67
N GLU A 440 7.65 -0.36 7.79
CA GLU A 440 7.16 -1.45 8.64
C GLU A 440 6.19 -2.37 7.86
N CYS A 441 5.32 -1.79 7.02
CA CYS A 441 4.44 -2.55 6.12
C CYS A 441 5.22 -3.42 5.14
N LEU A 442 6.28 -2.88 4.51
CA LEU A 442 7.15 -3.65 3.61
C LEU A 442 7.78 -4.86 4.32
N ILE A 443 8.33 -4.65 5.51
CA ILE A 443 8.93 -5.75 6.29
C ILE A 443 7.90 -6.83 6.59
N LYS A 444 6.69 -6.46 7.07
CA LYS A 444 5.64 -7.44 7.40
C LYS A 444 5.12 -8.17 6.16
N GLN A 445 5.03 -7.47 5.02
CA GLN A 445 4.68 -8.09 3.75
C GLN A 445 5.73 -9.11 3.31
N ALA A 446 7.01 -8.75 3.37
CA ALA A 446 8.12 -9.66 3.06
C ALA A 446 8.15 -10.88 4.00
N GLU A 447 7.86 -10.69 5.29
CA GLU A 447 7.73 -11.79 6.26
C GLU A 447 6.57 -12.74 5.92
N THR A 448 5.46 -12.20 5.44
CA THR A 448 4.32 -13.00 4.96
C THR A 448 4.71 -13.81 3.72
N TYR A 449 5.39 -13.18 2.75
CA TYR A 449 5.91 -13.90 1.59
C TYR A 449 6.92 -15.00 1.97
N LEU A 450 7.77 -14.77 2.97
CA LEU A 450 8.65 -15.83 3.48
C LEU A 450 7.89 -17.00 4.10
N ALA A 451 6.86 -16.72 4.90
CA ALA A 451 6.02 -17.77 5.49
C ALA A 451 5.33 -18.61 4.42
N ASP A 452 4.90 -17.97 3.33
CA ASP A 452 4.29 -18.59 2.15
C ASP A 452 5.32 -19.24 1.19
N LYS A 453 6.61 -19.23 1.53
CA LYS A 453 7.74 -19.71 0.69
C LYS A 453 7.86 -19.00 -0.68
N LYS A 454 7.30 -17.81 -0.81
CA LYS A 454 7.49 -16.90 -1.95
C LYS A 454 8.80 -16.13 -1.77
N PHE A 455 9.92 -16.83 -1.87
CA PHE A 455 11.24 -16.30 -1.50
C PHE A 455 11.66 -15.10 -2.35
N GLU A 456 11.41 -15.13 -3.65
CA GLU A 456 11.75 -14.04 -4.57
C GLU A 456 10.98 -12.75 -4.23
N ASP A 457 9.66 -12.84 -4.05
CA ASP A 457 8.83 -11.72 -3.62
C ASP A 457 9.30 -11.15 -2.28
N ALA A 458 9.62 -12.01 -1.32
CA ALA A 458 10.14 -11.58 -0.02
C ALA A 458 11.46 -10.82 -0.14
N ILE A 459 12.43 -11.34 -0.89
CA ILE A 459 13.74 -10.70 -1.10
C ILE A 459 13.58 -9.33 -1.75
N LYS A 460 12.75 -9.27 -2.81
CA LYS A 460 12.46 -8.00 -3.49
C LYS A 460 11.82 -7.00 -2.54
N THR A 461 10.80 -7.40 -1.79
CA THR A 461 10.11 -6.51 -0.84
C THR A 461 11.03 -6.04 0.30
N TYR A 462 11.94 -6.89 0.81
CA TYR A 462 12.97 -6.43 1.75
C TYR A 462 13.93 -5.41 1.13
N GLY A 463 14.27 -5.57 -0.16
CA GLY A 463 15.11 -4.62 -0.89
C GLY A 463 14.47 -3.25 -1.13
N GLU A 464 13.13 -3.16 -1.01
CA GLU A 464 12.41 -1.88 -1.08
C GLU A 464 12.44 -1.08 0.23
N VAL A 465 12.82 -1.70 1.35
CA VAL A 465 12.89 -1.03 2.65
C VAL A 465 14.02 0.00 2.61
N ASP A 466 13.73 1.24 3.03
CA ASP A 466 14.75 2.28 3.11
C ASP A 466 15.86 1.86 4.07
N SER A 467 17.08 1.77 3.56
CA SER A 467 18.29 1.46 4.32
C SER A 467 18.51 2.38 5.53
N LYS A 468 18.00 3.62 5.50
CA LYS A 468 18.06 4.56 6.64
C LYS A 468 17.09 4.17 7.76
N TYR A 469 15.97 3.56 7.41
CA TYR A 469 15.02 3.02 8.38
C TYR A 469 15.55 1.72 8.96
N LYS A 470 15.92 0.76 8.10
CA LYS A 470 16.47 -0.53 8.54
C LYS A 470 17.25 -1.26 7.46
N ASP A 471 18.48 -1.66 7.79
CA ASP A 471 19.24 -2.61 6.98
C ASP A 471 18.59 -4.00 7.03
N CYS A 472 18.06 -4.43 5.87
CA CYS A 472 17.41 -5.73 5.71
C CYS A 472 18.35 -6.82 5.16
N THR A 473 19.65 -6.58 5.04
CA THR A 473 20.62 -7.55 4.49
C THR A 473 20.55 -8.91 5.19
N LYS A 474 20.51 -8.93 6.53
CA LYS A 474 20.38 -10.19 7.29
C LYS A 474 19.07 -10.94 7.01
N LYS A 475 17.97 -10.22 6.75
CA LYS A 475 16.67 -10.82 6.40
C LYS A 475 16.69 -11.38 4.98
N ILE A 476 17.34 -10.70 4.05
CA ILE A 476 17.57 -11.15 2.67
C ILE A 476 18.45 -12.41 2.67
N ASP A 477 19.56 -12.42 3.40
CA ASP A 477 20.43 -13.60 3.55
C ASP A 477 19.68 -14.82 4.13
N SER A 478 18.82 -14.58 5.14
CA SER A 478 17.96 -15.61 5.70
C SER A 478 16.97 -16.16 4.66
N ALA A 479 16.40 -15.30 3.82
CA ALA A 479 15.51 -15.67 2.73
C ALA A 479 16.21 -16.56 1.69
N TYR A 480 17.39 -16.15 1.21
CA TYR A 480 18.21 -16.95 0.30
C TYR A 480 18.60 -18.30 0.89
N THR A 481 19.02 -18.31 2.16
CA THR A 481 19.35 -19.55 2.87
C THR A 481 18.15 -20.50 2.95
N LYS A 482 16.95 -20.00 3.25
CA LYS A 482 15.72 -20.80 3.29
C LYS A 482 15.33 -21.30 1.90
N TRP A 483 15.50 -20.47 0.87
CA TRP A 483 15.24 -20.86 -0.52
C TRP A 483 16.19 -21.98 -0.96
N GLY A 484 17.50 -21.82 -0.78
CA GLY A 484 18.49 -22.85 -1.08
C GLY A 484 18.22 -24.15 -0.31
N SER A 485 17.82 -24.06 0.97
CA SER A 485 17.44 -25.24 1.76
C SER A 485 16.19 -25.94 1.22
N SER A 486 15.23 -25.19 0.69
CA SER A 486 14.04 -25.75 0.05
C SER A 486 14.39 -26.47 -1.26
N LEU A 487 15.25 -25.87 -2.08
CA LEU A 487 15.73 -26.45 -3.35
C LEU A 487 16.55 -27.73 -3.11
N TYR A 488 17.41 -27.72 -2.09
CA TYR A 488 18.17 -28.89 -1.67
C TYR A 488 17.25 -30.06 -1.30
N LYS A 489 16.18 -29.79 -0.53
CA LYS A 489 15.18 -30.80 -0.15
C LYS A 489 14.40 -31.34 -1.35
N SER A 490 14.17 -30.52 -2.39
CA SER A 490 13.58 -30.98 -3.65
C SER A 490 14.60 -31.59 -4.63
N LYS A 491 15.84 -31.81 -4.20
CA LYS A 491 16.97 -32.31 -4.99
C LYS A 491 17.39 -31.44 -6.17
N ASP A 492 16.96 -30.18 -6.19
CA ASP A 492 17.52 -29.17 -7.09
C ASP A 492 18.80 -28.63 -6.45
N TYR A 493 19.85 -29.45 -6.48
CA TYR A 493 21.12 -29.13 -5.82
C TYR A 493 21.83 -27.97 -6.48
N LYS A 494 21.76 -27.86 -7.81
CA LYS A 494 22.33 -26.74 -8.54
C LYS A 494 21.64 -25.43 -8.16
N GLY A 495 20.30 -25.40 -8.20
CA GLY A 495 19.55 -24.25 -7.73
C GLY A 495 19.83 -23.92 -6.26
N ALA A 496 20.04 -24.93 -5.40
CA ALA A 496 20.41 -24.70 -4.01
C ALA A 496 21.77 -23.98 -3.87
N VAL A 497 22.80 -24.43 -4.59
CA VAL A 497 24.12 -23.79 -4.64
C VAL A 497 23.97 -22.33 -5.09
N GLU A 498 23.29 -22.11 -6.23
CA GLU A 498 23.08 -20.76 -6.78
C GLU A 498 22.42 -19.80 -5.77
N LYS A 499 21.46 -20.27 -4.96
CA LYS A 499 20.82 -19.43 -3.93
C LYS A 499 21.67 -19.24 -2.69
N TYR A 500 22.46 -20.22 -2.27
CA TYR A 500 23.38 -20.04 -1.16
C TYR A 500 24.50 -19.05 -1.49
N GLU A 501 24.99 -19.04 -2.73
CA GLU A 501 26.02 -18.10 -3.18
C GLU A 501 25.56 -16.62 -3.17
N GLN A 502 24.25 -16.36 -3.07
CA GLN A 502 23.71 -15.01 -2.89
C GLN A 502 23.79 -14.49 -1.44
N VAL A 503 24.15 -15.33 -0.47
CA VAL A 503 24.25 -14.96 0.95
C VAL A 503 25.56 -14.23 1.19
N THR A 504 25.50 -13.04 1.81
CA THR A 504 26.68 -12.14 1.89
C THR A 504 27.27 -11.96 3.28
N LYS A 505 26.46 -12.10 4.36
CA LYS A 505 26.90 -11.87 5.75
C LYS A 505 27.11 -13.14 6.54
N LYS A 506 26.43 -14.22 6.18
CA LYS A 506 26.50 -15.50 6.90
C LYS A 506 27.34 -16.48 6.10
N ASP A 507 28.25 -17.16 6.78
CA ASP A 507 28.95 -18.28 6.17
C ASP A 507 27.97 -19.43 5.89
N VAL A 508 27.89 -19.79 4.61
CA VAL A 508 27.07 -20.89 4.08
C VAL A 508 27.93 -21.89 3.30
N THR A 509 29.26 -21.85 3.47
CA THR A 509 30.22 -22.71 2.75
C THR A 509 29.90 -24.19 2.92
N ASP A 510 29.64 -24.66 4.15
CA ASP A 510 29.25 -26.06 4.37
C ASP A 510 27.94 -26.42 3.63
N LYS A 511 26.96 -25.51 3.58
CA LYS A 511 25.70 -25.77 2.85
C LYS A 511 25.92 -25.86 1.34
N ILE A 512 26.80 -25.01 0.80
CA ILE A 512 27.22 -25.05 -0.60
C ILE A 512 27.92 -26.37 -0.88
N ASN A 513 28.92 -26.74 -0.08
CA ASN A 513 29.69 -27.97 -0.26
C ASN A 513 28.81 -29.21 -0.13
N LYS A 514 27.89 -29.24 0.85
CA LYS A 514 26.91 -30.31 1.00
C LYS A 514 25.97 -30.44 -0.19
N ALA A 515 25.53 -29.33 -0.79
CA ALA A 515 24.72 -29.33 -2.01
C ALA A 515 25.51 -29.83 -3.23
N LYS A 516 26.75 -29.35 -3.42
CA LYS A 516 27.67 -29.83 -4.46
C LYS A 516 27.92 -31.33 -4.34
N ALA A 517 28.23 -31.82 -3.14
CA ALA A 517 28.50 -33.23 -2.88
C ALA A 517 27.27 -34.12 -3.13
N ALA A 518 26.07 -33.65 -2.77
CA ALA A 518 24.83 -34.35 -3.07
C ALA A 518 24.55 -34.43 -4.58
N TYR A 519 24.83 -33.36 -5.34
CA TYR A 519 24.73 -33.38 -6.80
C TYR A 519 25.66 -34.42 -7.41
N VAL A 520 26.94 -34.38 -7.04
CA VAL A 520 27.98 -35.31 -7.53
C VAL A 520 27.59 -36.76 -7.24
N LYS A 521 27.05 -37.03 -6.04
CA LYS A 521 26.59 -38.37 -5.66
C LYS A 521 25.46 -38.89 -6.56
N ASP A 522 24.50 -38.03 -6.90
CA ASP A 522 23.34 -38.41 -7.73
C ASP A 522 23.67 -38.42 -9.24
N HIS A 523 24.73 -37.71 -9.68
CA HIS A 523 25.11 -37.52 -11.10
C HIS A 523 26.55 -37.95 -11.40
N LYS A 524 27.03 -39.01 -10.75
CA LYS A 524 28.43 -39.47 -10.81
C LYS A 524 28.87 -39.92 -12.21
N ASP A 525 29.14 -38.96 -13.08
CA ASP A 525 29.46 -39.12 -14.50
C ASP A 525 30.58 -38.15 -14.88
N ARG A 526 31.66 -38.69 -15.47
CA ARG A 526 32.82 -37.92 -15.95
C ARG A 526 32.46 -36.93 -17.07
N SER A 527 31.39 -37.20 -17.81
CA SER A 527 30.93 -36.35 -18.92
C SER A 527 30.03 -35.20 -18.47
N ASP A 528 29.53 -35.21 -17.23
CA ASP A 528 28.81 -34.07 -16.66
C ASP A 528 29.81 -33.02 -16.15
N GLU A 529 29.91 -31.92 -16.87
CA GLU A 529 30.79 -30.79 -16.51
C GLU A 529 30.46 -30.21 -15.14
N THR A 530 29.19 -30.24 -14.70
CA THR A 530 28.80 -29.76 -13.36
C THR A 530 29.34 -30.70 -12.29
N THR A 531 29.25 -32.03 -12.50
CA THR A 531 29.83 -33.03 -11.59
C THR A 531 31.33 -32.83 -11.46
N MET A 532 32.04 -32.67 -12.59
CA MET A 532 33.48 -32.45 -12.56
C MET A 532 33.86 -31.12 -11.94
N SER A 533 33.14 -30.03 -12.25
CA SER A 533 33.39 -28.72 -11.64
C SER A 533 33.18 -28.76 -10.13
N TYR A 534 32.11 -29.40 -9.65
CA TYR A 534 31.84 -29.51 -8.22
C TYR A 534 32.84 -30.41 -7.51
N LEU A 535 33.30 -31.48 -8.15
CA LEU A 535 34.39 -32.30 -7.62
C LEU A 535 35.66 -31.47 -7.45
N CYS A 536 36.09 -30.70 -8.45
CA CYS A 536 37.24 -29.83 -8.33
C CYS A 536 37.09 -28.85 -7.15
N ASP A 537 35.96 -28.15 -7.05
CA ASP A 537 35.70 -27.24 -5.94
C ASP A 537 35.78 -27.93 -4.56
N LEU A 538 35.19 -29.13 -4.45
CA LEU A 538 35.14 -29.90 -3.19
C LEU A 538 36.50 -30.48 -2.80
N ARG A 539 37.34 -30.86 -3.77
CA ARG A 539 38.71 -31.35 -3.54
C ARG A 539 39.58 -30.29 -2.89
N TYR A 540 39.56 -29.08 -3.46
CA TYR A 540 40.30 -27.95 -2.89
C TYR A 540 39.74 -27.48 -1.54
N ALA A 541 38.49 -27.83 -1.23
CA ALA A 541 37.88 -27.62 0.07
C ALA A 541 38.07 -28.80 1.06
N ASP A 542 38.82 -29.85 0.67
CA ASP A 542 39.02 -31.09 1.44
C ASP A 542 37.70 -31.70 1.98
N TYR A 543 36.68 -31.74 1.11
CA TYR A 543 35.32 -32.09 1.53
C TYR A 543 34.92 -33.52 1.15
N GLY A 544 34.78 -34.38 2.17
CA GLY A 544 34.23 -35.72 2.03
C GLY A 544 35.08 -36.64 1.14
N SER A 545 34.44 -37.38 0.22
CA SER A 545 35.11 -38.31 -0.70
C SER A 545 35.51 -37.70 -2.05
N ALA A 546 35.56 -36.36 -2.15
CA ALA A 546 35.71 -35.68 -3.44
C ALA A 546 37.02 -36.04 -4.17
N GLU A 547 38.16 -36.14 -3.46
CA GLU A 547 39.43 -36.55 -4.08
C GLU A 547 39.34 -37.98 -4.63
N ASP A 548 38.88 -38.92 -3.83
CA ASP A 548 38.70 -40.32 -4.24
C ASP A 548 37.73 -40.46 -5.43
N ASP A 549 36.62 -39.74 -5.41
CA ASP A 549 35.60 -39.81 -6.45
C ASP A 549 36.08 -39.18 -7.76
N TYR A 550 36.85 -38.08 -7.66
CA TYR A 550 37.51 -37.47 -8.80
C TYR A 550 38.56 -38.41 -9.41
N THR A 551 39.49 -38.93 -8.61
CA THR A 551 40.54 -39.85 -9.10
C THR A 551 39.94 -41.09 -9.74
N LYS A 552 38.83 -41.63 -9.21
CA LYS A 552 38.11 -42.77 -9.82
C LYS A 552 37.47 -42.43 -11.17
N LEU A 553 36.94 -41.23 -11.34
CA LEU A 553 36.27 -40.81 -12.57
C LEU A 553 37.25 -40.43 -13.67
N ILE A 554 38.36 -39.78 -13.31
CA ILE A 554 39.33 -39.29 -14.30
C ILE A 554 40.49 -40.27 -14.51
N GLY A 555 40.88 -41.04 -13.50
CA GLY A 555 42.03 -41.94 -13.53
C GLY A 555 43.38 -41.24 -13.35
N TRP A 556 43.38 -39.96 -12.99
CA TRP A 556 44.56 -39.13 -12.77
C TRP A 556 44.47 -38.42 -11.42
N THR A 557 45.62 -38.22 -10.78
CA THR A 557 45.75 -37.24 -9.70
C THR A 557 46.23 -35.94 -10.33
N VAL A 558 45.44 -34.88 -10.18
CA VAL A 558 45.71 -33.56 -10.78
C VAL A 558 45.76 -32.52 -9.69
N GLU A 559 46.77 -31.65 -9.71
CA GLU A 559 46.90 -30.59 -8.71
C GLU A 559 47.43 -29.30 -9.33
N SER A 560 46.62 -28.26 -9.29
CA SER A 560 47.01 -26.90 -9.68
C SER A 560 47.37 -26.01 -8.50
N PHE A 561 48.30 -25.09 -8.76
CA PHE A 561 48.75 -24.06 -7.81
C PHE A 561 49.38 -22.88 -8.56
N VAL A 562 49.52 -21.73 -7.89
CA VAL A 562 50.19 -20.55 -8.47
C VAL A 562 51.54 -20.24 -7.81
N ASN A 563 52.44 -19.61 -8.57
CA ASN A 563 53.71 -19.09 -8.05
C ASN A 563 54.23 -17.87 -8.84
N ASP A 564 55.24 -17.19 -8.31
CA ASP A 564 55.94 -16.07 -8.97
C ASP A 564 57.24 -16.50 -9.69
N LYS A 565 57.51 -17.80 -9.72
CA LYS A 565 58.66 -18.42 -10.38
C LYS A 565 58.23 -19.68 -11.10
N LEU A 566 58.72 -19.85 -12.32
CA LEU A 566 58.41 -21.00 -13.17
C LEU A 566 58.84 -22.34 -12.55
N ASP A 567 60.01 -22.39 -11.91
CA ASP A 567 60.60 -23.66 -11.44
C ASP A 567 60.33 -23.94 -9.95
N ASP A 568 59.37 -23.26 -9.33
CA ASP A 568 59.04 -23.46 -7.92
C ASP A 568 57.78 -24.31 -7.74
N TYR A 569 58.00 -25.62 -7.78
CA TYR A 569 56.99 -26.66 -7.58
C TYR A 569 56.79 -27.07 -6.11
N LYS A 570 57.56 -26.48 -5.19
CA LYS A 570 57.51 -26.83 -3.75
C LYS A 570 56.57 -25.92 -2.99
N ASN A 571 56.60 -24.63 -3.28
CA ASN A 571 55.77 -23.63 -2.58
C ASN A 571 54.44 -23.45 -3.31
N LYS A 572 53.54 -24.41 -3.16
CA LYS A 572 52.21 -24.37 -3.76
C LYS A 572 51.35 -23.30 -3.08
N LYS A 573 50.91 -22.29 -3.84
CA LYS A 573 50.08 -21.20 -3.33
C LYS A 573 48.73 -21.19 -4.03
N THR A 574 47.74 -20.60 -3.36
CA THR A 574 46.41 -20.27 -3.89
C THR A 574 46.23 -18.76 -4.10
N SER A 575 47.31 -17.98 -3.94
CA SER A 575 47.30 -16.56 -4.28
C SER A 575 48.62 -16.11 -4.87
N ALA A 576 48.54 -15.09 -5.73
CA ALA A 576 49.68 -14.52 -6.45
C ALA A 576 49.65 -12.98 -6.40
N ASP A 577 50.81 -12.36 -6.62
CA ASP A 577 50.99 -10.90 -6.61
C ASP A 577 50.88 -10.37 -8.04
N SER A 578 49.92 -9.47 -8.29
CA SER A 578 49.69 -8.86 -9.61
C SER A 578 50.89 -8.10 -10.18
N SER A 579 51.85 -7.69 -9.35
CA SER A 579 53.05 -6.98 -9.80
C SER A 579 54.13 -7.89 -10.42
N LYS A 580 53.94 -9.21 -10.34
CA LYS A 580 54.90 -10.22 -10.84
C LYS A 580 54.25 -11.10 -11.89
N THR A 581 55.08 -11.73 -12.73
CA THR A 581 54.59 -12.78 -13.62
C THR A 581 54.04 -13.92 -12.77
N ILE A 582 52.79 -14.28 -13.01
CA ILE A 582 52.09 -15.34 -12.29
C ILE A 582 52.17 -16.61 -13.11
N TYR A 583 52.76 -17.66 -12.56
CA TYR A 583 52.75 -18.99 -13.16
C TYR A 583 51.64 -19.82 -12.52
N VAL A 584 50.70 -20.28 -13.33
CA VAL A 584 49.67 -21.24 -12.93
C VAL A 584 50.12 -22.62 -13.35
N HIS A 585 50.56 -23.43 -12.39
CA HIS A 585 51.03 -24.79 -12.61
C HIS A 585 49.89 -25.78 -12.47
N THR A 586 49.94 -26.88 -13.22
CA THR A 586 49.09 -28.06 -13.02
C THR A 586 49.93 -29.32 -13.16
N MET A 587 49.97 -30.13 -12.12
CA MET A 587 50.68 -31.41 -12.07
C MET A 587 49.72 -32.55 -12.39
N TYR A 588 50.18 -33.53 -13.17
CA TYR A 588 49.42 -34.69 -13.62
C TYR A 588 50.19 -35.98 -13.27
N LEU A 589 49.53 -36.88 -12.53
CA LEU A 589 50.07 -38.17 -12.14
C LEU A 589 49.11 -39.30 -12.56
N ASN A 590 49.63 -40.34 -13.20
CA ASN A 590 48.85 -41.50 -13.64
C ASN A 590 49.71 -42.77 -13.59
N GLU A 591 49.27 -43.78 -12.85
CA GLU A 591 50.06 -45.00 -12.63
C GLU A 591 50.09 -45.99 -13.82
N ASN A 592 49.34 -45.72 -14.90
CA ASN A 592 49.10 -46.66 -16.00
C ASN A 592 49.74 -46.24 -17.35
N ASP A 593 50.73 -45.34 -17.35
CA ASP A 593 51.38 -44.80 -18.57
C ASP A 593 50.38 -44.22 -19.61
N ALA A 594 49.21 -43.76 -19.16
CA ALA A 594 48.25 -43.09 -20.01
C ALA A 594 48.77 -41.71 -20.45
N SER A 595 48.25 -41.22 -21.58
CA SER A 595 48.45 -39.84 -22.03
C SER A 595 47.11 -39.16 -22.32
N MET A 596 47.10 -37.84 -22.22
CA MET A 596 45.95 -36.99 -22.58
C MET A 596 46.43 -35.72 -23.26
N SER A 597 45.69 -35.22 -24.24
CA SER A 597 45.96 -33.91 -24.82
C SER A 597 45.13 -32.86 -24.12
N LEU A 598 45.76 -31.75 -23.71
CA LEU A 598 45.12 -30.76 -22.85
C LEU A 598 45.08 -29.37 -23.47
N LYS A 599 43.99 -28.67 -23.20
CA LYS A 599 43.84 -27.23 -23.43
C LYS A 599 43.25 -26.56 -22.21
N GLY A 600 43.45 -25.26 -22.05
CA GLY A 600 42.87 -24.53 -20.93
C GLY A 600 42.87 -23.03 -21.13
N TYR A 601 42.23 -22.35 -20.18
CA TYR A 601 42.13 -20.90 -20.13
C TYR A 601 41.85 -20.46 -18.69
N VAL A 602 41.95 -19.15 -18.44
CA VAL A 602 41.61 -18.53 -17.16
C VAL A 602 40.43 -17.59 -17.34
N ILE A 603 39.50 -17.60 -16.40
CA ILE A 603 38.43 -16.60 -16.26
C ILE A 603 38.71 -15.76 -15.02
N TYR A 604 38.73 -14.44 -15.19
CA TYR A 604 38.91 -13.47 -14.10
C TYR A 604 37.58 -13.11 -13.45
N SER A 605 37.64 -12.55 -12.23
CA SER A 605 36.46 -12.15 -11.43
C SER A 605 35.54 -11.14 -12.12
N ASP A 606 36.03 -10.36 -13.08
CA ASP A 606 35.24 -9.43 -13.89
C ASP A 606 34.55 -10.11 -15.10
N GLY A 607 34.77 -11.43 -15.28
CA GLY A 607 34.26 -12.22 -16.40
C GLY A 607 35.18 -12.25 -17.63
N THR A 608 36.31 -11.53 -17.61
CA THR A 608 37.28 -11.56 -18.70
C THR A 608 37.84 -12.98 -18.87
N LYS A 609 37.93 -13.47 -20.11
CA LYS A 609 38.54 -14.77 -20.45
C LYS A 609 39.92 -14.54 -21.07
N SER A 610 40.93 -15.30 -20.64
CA SER A 610 42.24 -15.33 -21.29
C SER A 610 42.16 -15.96 -22.68
N ASN A 611 43.23 -15.82 -23.47
CA ASN A 611 43.43 -16.65 -24.65
C ASN A 611 43.45 -18.14 -24.26
N ASP A 612 42.97 -18.99 -25.17
CA ASP A 612 43.09 -20.44 -25.01
C ASP A 612 44.55 -20.86 -25.15
N ILE A 613 44.95 -21.83 -24.33
CA ILE A 613 46.29 -22.39 -24.29
C ILE A 613 46.19 -23.87 -24.61
N THR A 614 47.05 -24.35 -25.51
CA THR A 614 47.21 -25.77 -25.78
C THR A 614 48.46 -26.25 -25.06
N PHE A 615 48.30 -27.18 -24.12
CA PHE A 615 49.41 -27.77 -23.37
C PHE A 615 50.02 -28.99 -24.08
N GLY A 616 49.33 -29.52 -25.10
CA GLY A 616 49.77 -30.70 -25.86
C GLY A 616 49.51 -32.00 -25.10
N GLU A 617 50.21 -33.06 -25.51
CA GLU A 617 50.13 -34.39 -24.89
C GLU A 617 50.91 -34.42 -23.57
N VAL A 618 50.22 -34.71 -22.47
CA VAL A 618 50.83 -34.95 -21.15
C VAL A 618 50.87 -36.44 -20.83
N LYS A 619 51.92 -36.86 -20.11
CA LYS A 619 52.19 -38.26 -19.70
C LYS A 619 52.22 -38.37 -18.18
N ASN A 620 52.54 -39.55 -17.65
CA ASN A 620 52.76 -39.74 -16.22
C ASN A 620 53.86 -38.79 -15.67
N ARG A 621 53.65 -38.26 -14.45
CA ARG A 621 54.54 -37.32 -13.74
C ARG A 621 54.89 -36.08 -14.56
N TYR A 622 53.88 -35.49 -15.22
CA TYR A 622 54.04 -34.31 -16.07
C TYR A 622 53.47 -33.06 -15.41
N THR A 623 54.09 -31.90 -15.66
CA THR A 623 53.61 -30.61 -15.16
C THR A 623 53.44 -29.66 -16.33
N THR A 624 52.25 -29.08 -16.46
CA THR A 624 52.00 -27.97 -17.39
C THR A 624 51.99 -26.66 -16.62
N TRP A 625 52.18 -25.57 -17.34
CA TRP A 625 52.07 -24.24 -16.76
C TRP A 625 51.61 -23.24 -17.81
N MET A 626 51.02 -22.16 -17.33
CA MET A 626 50.78 -20.95 -18.10
C MET A 626 51.22 -19.73 -17.30
N SER A 627 51.63 -18.67 -17.99
CA SER A 627 52.00 -17.40 -17.37
C SER A 627 50.94 -16.34 -17.61
N ILE A 628 50.66 -15.53 -16.59
CA ILE A 628 49.90 -14.29 -16.69
C ILE A 628 50.89 -13.14 -16.45
N ASP A 629 51.03 -12.28 -17.45
CA ASP A 629 51.92 -11.12 -17.36
C ASP A 629 51.35 -10.07 -16.39
N PRO A 630 52.20 -9.35 -15.64
CA PRO A 630 51.77 -8.30 -14.72
C PRO A 630 50.88 -7.25 -15.39
N SER A 631 51.14 -6.93 -16.66
CA SER A 631 50.37 -5.95 -17.44
C SER A 631 48.96 -6.41 -17.79
N SER A 632 48.69 -7.71 -17.73
CA SER A 632 47.41 -8.34 -18.07
C SER A 632 46.70 -8.93 -16.84
N ALA A 633 47.32 -8.87 -15.66
CA ALA A 633 46.78 -9.45 -14.44
C ALA A 633 45.62 -8.60 -13.89
N ILE A 634 44.45 -9.21 -13.76
CA ILE A 634 43.26 -8.57 -13.16
C ILE A 634 43.18 -9.00 -11.70
N LYS A 635 43.15 -8.03 -10.78
CA LYS A 635 43.06 -8.30 -9.33
C LYS A 635 41.70 -8.92 -8.97
N GLY A 636 41.69 -9.74 -7.94
CA GLY A 636 40.53 -10.52 -7.51
C GLY A 636 40.72 -12.00 -7.80
N ASP A 637 39.64 -12.77 -7.73
CA ASP A 637 39.69 -14.20 -8.00
C ASP A 637 39.85 -14.48 -9.50
N ALA A 638 40.60 -15.51 -9.82
CA ALA A 638 40.79 -16.03 -11.16
C ALA A 638 40.65 -17.55 -11.13
N THR A 639 40.02 -18.14 -12.14
CA THR A 639 39.76 -19.58 -12.20
C THR A 639 40.36 -20.16 -13.47
N LEU A 640 41.30 -21.08 -13.31
CA LEU A 640 41.81 -21.94 -14.37
C LEU A 640 40.77 -23.00 -14.71
N TYR A 641 40.55 -23.22 -16.01
CA TYR A 641 39.82 -24.37 -16.54
C TYR A 641 40.74 -25.13 -17.50
N VAL A 642 40.82 -26.45 -17.33
CA VAL A 642 41.58 -27.36 -18.21
C VAL A 642 40.63 -28.43 -18.74
N TYR A 643 40.69 -28.69 -20.03
CA TYR A 643 39.86 -29.67 -20.75
C TYR A 643 40.75 -30.65 -21.52
N ASP A 644 40.27 -31.88 -21.68
CA ASP A 644 40.88 -32.86 -22.58
C ASP A 644 40.47 -32.65 -24.04
N ASP A 645 41.01 -33.49 -24.93
CA ASP A 645 40.73 -33.49 -26.38
C ASP A 645 39.29 -33.89 -26.73
N THR A 646 38.55 -34.45 -25.76
CA THR A 646 37.12 -34.74 -25.89
C THR A 646 36.22 -33.62 -25.33
N ASP A 647 36.80 -32.44 -25.06
CA ASP A 647 36.13 -31.27 -24.48
C ASP A 647 35.54 -31.51 -23.08
N LYS A 648 36.11 -32.45 -22.31
CA LYS A 648 35.62 -32.72 -20.95
C LYS A 648 36.52 -32.07 -19.91
N LEU A 649 35.91 -31.40 -18.93
CA LEU A 649 36.61 -30.68 -17.86
C LEU A 649 37.52 -31.63 -17.05
N VAL A 650 38.82 -31.40 -17.10
CA VAL A 650 39.85 -32.13 -16.35
C VAL A 650 40.12 -31.45 -15.02
N GLU A 651 40.35 -30.13 -15.03
CA GLU A 651 40.77 -29.40 -13.83
C GLU A 651 40.07 -28.04 -13.77
N LYS A 652 39.69 -27.64 -12.55
CA LYS A 652 39.13 -26.32 -12.26
C LYS A 652 39.75 -25.83 -10.96
N PHE A 653 40.53 -24.76 -11.04
CA PHE A 653 41.28 -24.24 -9.91
C PHE A 653 41.12 -22.74 -9.76
N THR A 654 40.57 -22.30 -8.63
CA THR A 654 40.40 -20.88 -8.30
C THR A 654 41.54 -20.40 -7.40
N PHE A 655 42.14 -19.26 -7.74
CA PHE A 655 43.21 -18.61 -7.01
C PHE A 655 43.01 -17.09 -6.99
N THR A 656 43.55 -16.41 -5.98
CA THR A 656 43.38 -14.96 -5.81
C THR A 656 44.60 -14.19 -6.30
N ILE A 657 44.39 -13.22 -7.18
CA ILE A 657 45.41 -12.27 -7.64
C ILE A 657 45.30 -11.00 -6.78
N LYS A 658 46.36 -10.69 -6.02
CA LYS A 658 46.43 -9.59 -5.05
C LYS A 658 46.98 -8.30 -5.65
#